data_AF-A0A453GVB1-F1
#
_entry.id   AF-A0A453GVB1-F1
#
_cell.length_a   1.000
_cell.length_b   1.000
_cell.length_c   1.000
_cell.angle_alpha   90.00
_cell.angle_beta   90.00
_cell.angle_gamma   90.00
#
_symmetry.space_group_name_H-M   'P 1'
#
loop_
_entity.id
_entity.type
_entity.pdbx_description
1 polymer ?
#
loop_
_entity_poly.entity_id
_entity_poly.type
_entity_poly.pdbx_seq_one_letter_code
_entity_poly.pdbx_strand_id
1 'polypeptide(L)'
;MKEGLCYGNGDIEMKDSKLSSVDQTSLVASLTATKKRGGSILYALTAEELRDHMKSLNQHICPSQVMTEEHPSGLPDQNTCNLCGMERILFEPPPRFCALCFKIINSTGSYYVHVENGIDKASICAKCHHLSTAKFKYQKRSNYAETDAEAEWWVECDKCKAWQHQICALFNPKVADEEVEYTCAKCLLKERDSGDIILPESPTVLGALELPRTKLSDHIEQRLSVRLEHERLQRARASGKDIEEVPGVEGLTVRVVSSAARVLQVQPRFRDFFKDGKYPGEFPYKSKAILLFQKNEGVDVCLFAMYVQEYGSDSPLPNRRHVYLAYIDSVKYFRPEIKSASGEALRTFVYHEILIGYLDYCKKIGFVSCSIWACPSTKRDDYVLYCHPTSQKMPKSDKLRSWYQNLIKKAVKDGVVVERNTLYDFFLQPTSDRKASISAACLPYCENDFWPGEAERLLEKKDDNTSQKKEPQVGRLMRVAKRDDRKGNLEDNLEDILLLGEKMRTMKEDFIMLCLQRFCKHCQQPIVSGKSWVCTCCKNFHLCDQCHAEELSAPLKDRHPATTKQKHAFQRIEEEPLPETDDGDPTMESKYFDSRIDFLKHCQDNQYQFDTLRRAKHSTMMILYHLHDSACSACHQAMDQRFAWRCLVCAGCNFCDSCYKQDGEKLHIHKLKQTEQQVLPNYTLQDYHN
;
A
#
# COMPACT_ATOMS: atom_id res chain seq x y z
N MET A 1 47.32 -10.54 -50.44
CA MET A 1 47.63 -9.79 -51.68
C MET A 1 46.59 -8.67 -51.74
N LYS A 2 46.93 -7.40 -51.46
CA LYS A 2 47.40 -6.37 -52.42
C LYS A 2 46.46 -6.37 -53.66
N GLU A 3 45.69 -5.34 -54.01
CA GLU A 3 45.88 -3.87 -54.17
C GLU A 3 44.48 -3.19 -54.09
N GLY A 4 44.22 -1.88 -53.91
CA GLY A 4 45.01 -0.66 -53.97
C GLY A 4 44.47 0.35 -55.00
N LEU A 5 43.76 1.41 -54.53
CA LEU A 5 43.70 2.81 -55.06
C LEU A 5 43.00 3.04 -56.44
N CYS A 6 42.41 4.19 -56.83
CA CYS A 6 42.54 5.59 -56.44
C CYS A 6 41.35 6.48 -56.95
N TYR A 7 41.33 7.73 -56.48
CA TYR A 7 40.40 8.86 -56.62
C TYR A 7 40.22 9.49 -58.03
N GLY A 8 39.17 10.31 -58.20
CA GLY A 8 39.12 11.41 -59.19
C GLY A 8 37.83 12.26 -59.19
N ASN A 9 37.94 13.54 -58.81
CA ASN A 9 36.93 14.60 -58.71
C ASN A 9 36.31 15.06 -60.05
N GLY A 10 35.18 15.79 -60.00
CA GLY A 10 34.81 16.76 -61.05
C GLY A 10 33.36 17.27 -60.99
N ASP A 11 33.21 18.59 -60.85
CA ASP A 11 31.99 19.40 -60.66
C ASP A 11 30.97 19.37 -61.82
N ILE A 12 29.75 19.93 -61.58
CA ILE A 12 29.12 21.03 -62.36
C ILE A 12 27.63 21.20 -61.97
N GLU A 13 27.30 22.39 -61.46
CA GLU A 13 25.96 22.98 -61.46
C GLU A 13 25.56 23.46 -62.86
N MET A 14 24.28 23.30 -63.27
CA MET A 14 23.43 24.42 -63.72
C MET A 14 21.98 23.99 -64.02
N LYS A 15 21.06 24.73 -63.38
CA LYS A 15 19.78 25.34 -63.84
C LYS A 15 19.50 25.29 -65.36
N ASP A 16 18.29 25.32 -65.91
CA ASP A 16 16.97 25.84 -65.53
C ASP A 16 15.92 25.27 -66.52
N SER A 17 14.65 25.14 -66.11
CA SER A 17 13.52 25.48 -67.01
C SER A 17 12.20 25.59 -66.22
N LYS A 18 11.70 26.82 -66.11
CA LYS A 18 10.37 27.20 -65.58
C LYS A 18 9.43 27.56 -66.74
N LEU A 19 8.21 27.00 -66.71
CA LEU A 19 6.87 27.60 -66.91
C LEU A 19 5.91 26.43 -67.27
N SER A 20 4.69 26.32 -66.77
CA SER A 20 3.69 27.36 -66.54
C SER A 20 2.67 26.99 -65.45
N SER A 21 2.18 28.03 -64.80
CA SER A 21 1.13 28.13 -63.78
C SER A 21 -0.26 27.67 -64.24
N VAL A 22 -0.96 26.95 -63.36
CA VAL A 22 -2.44 26.97 -63.26
C VAL A 22 -2.80 27.11 -61.78
N ASP A 23 -3.66 28.07 -61.50
CA ASP A 23 -4.10 28.57 -60.19
C ASP A 23 -4.50 27.49 -59.17
N GLN A 24 -3.85 27.53 -58.01
CA GLN A 24 -4.36 26.95 -56.76
C GLN A 24 -4.81 28.07 -55.83
N THR A 25 -6.03 28.55 -56.03
CA THR A 25 -6.78 29.32 -55.03
C THR A 25 -8.19 28.80 -54.99
N SER A 26 -8.44 27.78 -54.14
CA SER A 26 -9.59 27.70 -53.25
C SER A 26 -9.73 26.27 -52.72
N LEU A 27 -9.28 26.05 -51.49
CA LEU A 27 -9.86 25.12 -50.51
C LEU A 27 -9.16 25.42 -49.17
N VAL A 28 -9.28 26.67 -48.74
CA VAL A 28 -9.14 27.01 -47.32
C VAL A 28 -10.42 26.48 -46.67
N ALA A 29 -10.41 25.20 -46.32
CA ALA A 29 -11.32 24.69 -45.32
C ALA A 29 -10.94 25.36 -44.00
N SER A 30 -11.89 26.03 -43.37
CA SER A 30 -11.75 26.66 -42.06
C SER A 30 -11.21 25.67 -41.04
N LEU A 31 -9.91 25.70 -40.79
CA LEU A 31 -9.30 25.17 -39.58
C LEU A 31 -9.71 26.10 -38.45
N THR A 32 -10.88 25.85 -37.84
CA THR A 32 -11.14 26.32 -36.49
C THR A 32 -10.01 25.79 -35.62
N ALA A 33 -9.25 26.68 -34.98
CA ALA A 33 -8.21 26.31 -34.04
C ALA A 33 -8.80 25.36 -32.99
N THR A 34 -8.52 24.06 -33.10
CA THR A 34 -8.98 23.06 -32.14
C THR A 34 -8.31 23.38 -30.82
N LYS A 35 -9.09 23.77 -29.79
CA LYS A 35 -8.52 23.98 -28.47
C LYS A 35 -7.93 22.66 -27.96
N LYS A 36 -6.87 22.77 -27.17
CA LYS A 36 -6.17 21.60 -26.60
C LYS A 36 -7.14 20.88 -25.67
N ARG A 37 -7.29 19.56 -25.84
CA ARG A 37 -8.02 18.70 -24.90
C ARG A 37 -7.12 18.31 -23.75
N GLY A 38 -7.70 18.12 -22.56
CA GLY A 38 -6.92 17.78 -21.37
C GLY A 38 -7.76 17.60 -20.13
N GLY A 39 -7.09 17.20 -19.05
CA GLY A 39 -7.72 16.97 -17.75
C GLY A 39 -8.48 15.66 -17.61
N SER A 40 -8.67 14.85 -18.66
CA SER A 40 -9.33 13.54 -18.57
C SER A 40 -8.45 12.39 -19.07
N ILE A 41 -8.48 11.24 -18.40
CA ILE A 41 -7.81 10.01 -18.88
C ILE A 41 -8.50 9.45 -20.14
N LEU A 42 -9.77 9.80 -20.39
CA LEU A 42 -10.56 9.23 -21.49
C LEU A 42 -9.89 9.39 -22.87
N TYR A 43 -9.09 10.44 -23.07
CA TYR A 43 -8.39 10.69 -24.34
C TYR A 43 -7.35 9.63 -24.70
N ALA A 44 -6.75 8.97 -23.69
CA ALA A 44 -5.72 7.97 -23.86
C ALA A 44 -6.29 6.55 -24.07
N LEU A 45 -7.58 6.33 -23.78
CA LEU A 45 -8.22 5.02 -23.95
C LEU A 45 -8.35 4.66 -25.43
N THR A 46 -8.65 3.42 -25.77
CA THR A 46 -9.09 2.98 -27.10
C THR A 46 -10.61 3.04 -27.23
N ALA A 47 -11.16 2.84 -28.44
CA ALA A 47 -12.61 2.79 -28.63
C ALA A 47 -13.26 1.63 -27.85
N GLU A 48 -12.58 0.49 -27.73
CA GLU A 48 -13.03 -0.65 -26.93
C GLU A 48 -13.01 -0.33 -25.44
N GLU A 49 -11.91 0.21 -24.92
CA GLU A 49 -11.80 0.61 -23.51
C GLU A 49 -12.81 1.70 -23.12
N LEU A 50 -13.12 2.65 -24.02
CA LEU A 50 -14.21 3.62 -23.80
C LEU A 50 -15.56 2.92 -23.66
N ARG A 51 -15.86 1.96 -24.54
CA ARG A 51 -17.11 1.19 -24.48
C ARG A 51 -17.20 0.40 -23.18
N ASP A 52 -16.11 -0.23 -22.76
CA ASP A 52 -16.09 -1.01 -21.52
C ASP A 52 -16.19 -0.14 -20.28
N HIS A 53 -15.49 0.99 -20.24
CA HIS A 53 -15.65 2.01 -19.19
C HIS A 53 -17.11 2.43 -19.08
N MET A 54 -17.74 2.83 -20.19
CA MET A 54 -19.15 3.24 -20.19
C MET A 54 -20.09 2.13 -19.73
N LYS A 55 -19.87 0.88 -20.12
CA LYS A 55 -20.67 -0.26 -19.63
C LYS A 55 -20.50 -0.45 -18.13
N SER A 56 -19.28 -0.32 -17.60
CA SER A 56 -18.98 -0.50 -16.17
C SER A 56 -19.70 0.54 -15.28
N LEU A 57 -19.89 1.77 -15.79
CA LEU A 57 -20.61 2.82 -15.07
C LEU A 57 -22.07 2.44 -14.79
N ASN A 58 -22.71 1.71 -15.70
CA ASN A 58 -24.12 1.30 -15.59
C ASN A 58 -24.32 0.05 -14.72
N GLN A 59 -23.27 -0.71 -14.42
CA GLN A 59 -23.40 -1.94 -13.61
C GLN A 59 -23.49 -1.67 -12.09
N HIS A 60 -23.24 -0.44 -11.66
CA HIS A 60 -23.25 -0.04 -10.24
C HIS A 60 -24.59 0.55 -9.78
N ILE A 61 -25.67 0.34 -10.55
CA ILE A 61 -27.04 0.73 -10.18
C ILE A 61 -27.43 -0.02 -8.90
N CYS A 62 -27.66 0.73 -7.82
CA CYS A 62 -28.29 0.18 -6.63
C CYS A 62 -29.72 -0.26 -7.01
N PRO A 63 -30.22 -1.45 -6.60
CA PRO A 63 -31.51 -1.99 -7.05
C PRO A 63 -32.75 -1.17 -6.68
N SER A 64 -32.60 -0.07 -5.95
CA SER A 64 -33.70 0.76 -5.45
C SER A 64 -34.26 1.76 -6.46
N GLN A 65 -33.66 1.91 -7.65
CA GLN A 65 -34.17 2.78 -8.71
C GLN A 65 -33.93 2.14 -10.08
N VAL A 66 -34.73 1.10 -10.40
CA VAL A 66 -34.86 0.62 -11.78
C VAL A 66 -35.96 1.45 -12.43
N MET A 67 -35.59 2.37 -13.32
CA MET A 67 -36.56 2.85 -14.31
C MET A 67 -36.62 1.84 -15.45
N THR A 68 -37.83 1.43 -15.77
CA THR A 68 -38.17 0.54 -16.88
C THR A 68 -37.64 1.09 -18.20
N GLU A 69 -37.04 0.21 -19.01
CA GLU A 69 -36.62 0.51 -20.38
C GLU A 69 -37.83 0.87 -21.25
N GLU A 70 -38.09 2.16 -21.42
CA GLU A 70 -38.78 2.68 -22.60
C GLU A 70 -37.86 3.69 -23.26
N HIS A 71 -37.49 3.43 -24.51
CA HIS A 71 -36.74 4.36 -25.35
C HIS A 71 -37.50 5.70 -25.46
N PRO A 72 -36.88 6.84 -25.12
CA PRO A 72 -37.36 8.13 -25.60
C PRO A 72 -36.33 8.69 -26.57
N SER A 73 -36.70 8.69 -27.85
CA SER A 73 -36.27 9.73 -28.77
C SER A 73 -36.73 11.08 -28.22
N GLY A 74 -35.85 11.77 -27.50
CA GLY A 74 -36.06 13.08 -26.89
C GLY A 74 -34.72 13.65 -26.41
N LEU A 75 -34.62 14.98 -26.34
CA LEU A 75 -33.44 15.70 -25.82
C LEU A 75 -33.03 15.12 -24.44
N PRO A 76 -31.73 14.95 -24.15
CA PRO A 76 -31.28 14.44 -22.87
C PRO A 76 -31.83 15.32 -21.75
N ASP A 77 -32.47 14.71 -20.77
CA ASP A 77 -32.98 15.40 -19.59
C ASP A 77 -31.80 16.14 -18.93
N GLN A 78 -31.92 17.45 -18.72
CA GLN A 78 -30.79 18.33 -18.34
C GLN A 78 -30.16 17.96 -16.98
N ASN A 79 -30.84 17.10 -16.20
CA ASN A 79 -30.51 16.79 -14.81
C ASN A 79 -29.89 15.39 -14.63
N THR A 80 -29.62 14.64 -15.70
CA THR A 80 -29.02 13.29 -15.61
C THR A 80 -27.61 13.25 -16.18
N CYS A 81 -26.74 12.46 -15.55
CA CYS A 81 -25.41 12.21 -16.08
C CYS A 81 -25.51 11.48 -17.41
N ASN A 82 -25.01 12.10 -18.48
CA ASN A 82 -25.10 11.52 -19.82
C ASN A 82 -24.21 10.27 -20.00
N LEU A 83 -23.40 9.85 -19.03
CA LEU A 83 -22.67 8.59 -19.06
C LEU A 83 -23.36 7.48 -18.26
N CYS A 84 -23.77 7.75 -17.02
CA CYS A 84 -24.33 6.72 -16.13
C CYS A 84 -25.85 6.80 -15.93
N GLY A 85 -26.52 7.83 -16.46
CA GLY A 85 -27.97 8.03 -16.35
C GLY A 85 -28.48 8.46 -14.97
N MET A 86 -27.61 8.67 -13.99
CA MET A 86 -28.00 9.02 -12.61
C MET A 86 -28.05 10.54 -12.42
N GLU A 87 -29.01 11.00 -11.62
CA GLU A 87 -29.19 12.44 -11.27
C GLU A 87 -28.34 12.90 -10.10
N ARG A 88 -28.19 12.06 -9.07
CA ARG A 88 -27.44 12.45 -7.86
C ARG A 88 -26.79 11.23 -7.23
N ILE A 89 -25.49 11.32 -7.04
CA ILE A 89 -24.70 10.29 -6.37
C ILE A 89 -24.00 10.93 -5.18
N LEU A 90 -24.13 10.32 -3.99
CA LEU A 90 -23.56 10.82 -2.75
C LEU A 90 -22.30 10.04 -2.37
N PHE A 91 -21.28 10.73 -1.88
CA PHE A 91 -20.11 10.12 -1.24
C PHE A 91 -20.49 9.42 0.08
N GLU A 92 -19.63 8.52 0.56
CA GLU A 92 -19.80 8.01 1.93
C GLU A 92 -19.75 9.19 2.94
N PRO A 93 -20.74 9.31 3.85
CA PRO A 93 -20.79 10.39 4.83
C PRO A 93 -19.66 10.28 5.86
N PRO A 94 -19.19 11.41 6.44
CA PRO A 94 -18.28 11.38 7.58
C PRO A 94 -18.86 10.56 8.75
N PRO A 95 -18.08 9.67 9.39
CA PRO A 95 -18.59 8.84 10.48
C PRO A 95 -18.92 9.67 11.71
N ARG A 96 -20.15 9.53 12.24
CA ARG A 96 -20.53 10.13 13.52
C ARG A 96 -20.25 9.16 14.67
N PHE A 97 -19.50 9.60 15.66
CA PHE A 97 -19.23 8.81 16.88
C PHE A 97 -20.22 9.17 17.98
N CYS A 98 -20.70 8.14 18.69
CA CYS A 98 -21.55 8.33 19.86
C CYS A 98 -20.70 8.83 21.05
N ALA A 99 -21.01 10.00 21.58
CA ALA A 99 -20.28 10.60 22.71
C ALA A 99 -20.31 9.78 24.02
N LEU A 100 -21.20 8.78 24.14
CA LEU A 100 -21.35 7.96 25.34
C LEU A 100 -20.68 6.58 25.23
N CYS A 101 -20.73 5.94 24.07
CA CYS A 101 -20.14 4.60 23.88
C CYS A 101 -18.96 4.58 22.92
N PHE A 102 -18.61 5.73 22.32
CA PHE A 102 -17.53 5.92 21.34
C PHE A 102 -17.65 5.05 20.08
N LYS A 103 -18.79 4.38 19.88
CA LYS A 103 -19.08 3.60 18.68
C LYS A 103 -19.65 4.48 17.57
N ILE A 104 -19.35 4.12 16.34
CA ILE A 104 -19.93 4.74 15.14
C ILE A 104 -21.46 4.55 15.16
N ILE A 105 -22.17 5.63 14.89
CA ILE A 105 -23.62 5.69 14.79
C ILE A 105 -24.05 5.11 13.43
N ASN A 106 -25.15 4.36 13.39
CA ASN A 106 -25.68 3.87 12.13
C ASN A 106 -26.12 5.04 11.23
N SER A 107 -25.52 5.16 10.04
CA SER A 107 -25.71 6.29 9.13
C SER A 107 -27.11 6.42 8.55
N THR A 108 -27.81 5.30 8.35
CA THR A 108 -29.24 5.29 7.94
C THR A 108 -30.20 5.25 9.12
N GLY A 109 -29.68 5.12 10.34
CA GLY A 109 -30.48 4.99 11.55
C GLY A 109 -30.92 6.33 12.12
N SER A 110 -31.71 6.25 13.20
CA SER A 110 -31.99 7.42 14.04
C SER A 110 -30.86 7.67 15.05
N TYR A 111 -30.59 8.93 15.28
CA TYR A 111 -29.56 9.41 16.20
C TYR A 111 -30.03 10.70 16.87
N TYR A 112 -29.30 11.14 17.89
CA TYR A 112 -29.71 12.23 18.74
C TYR A 112 -28.56 13.22 18.86
N VAL A 113 -28.82 14.50 18.57
CA VAL A 113 -27.77 15.54 18.52
C VAL A 113 -28.04 16.60 19.57
N HIS A 114 -27.00 16.93 20.33
CA HIS A 114 -26.98 18.11 21.19
C HIS A 114 -26.65 19.33 20.34
N VAL A 115 -27.61 20.22 20.20
CA VAL A 115 -27.45 21.47 19.45
C VAL A 115 -27.28 22.62 20.45
N GLU A 116 -26.16 23.33 20.36
CA GLU A 116 -25.90 24.52 21.18
C GLU A 116 -25.53 25.66 20.23
N ASN A 117 -26.26 26.78 20.30
CA ASN A 117 -26.09 27.93 19.39
C ASN A 117 -26.16 27.57 17.89
N GLY A 118 -26.97 26.57 17.52
CA GLY A 118 -27.08 26.09 16.14
C GLY A 118 -25.94 25.17 15.66
N ILE A 119 -24.96 24.89 16.51
CA ILE A 119 -23.83 24.01 16.20
C ILE A 119 -24.06 22.64 16.84
N ASP A 120 -23.89 21.58 16.04
CA ASP A 120 -23.87 20.20 16.50
C ASP A 120 -22.65 19.98 17.42
N LYS A 121 -22.86 19.89 18.74
CA LYS A 121 -21.76 19.66 19.70
C LYS A 121 -21.43 18.19 19.89
N ALA A 122 -22.45 17.35 20.03
CA ALA A 122 -22.27 15.94 20.36
C ALA A 122 -23.43 15.11 19.82
N SER A 123 -23.11 13.95 19.24
CA SER A 123 -24.10 12.99 18.76
C SER A 123 -24.13 11.75 19.66
N ILE A 124 -25.31 11.18 19.91
CA ILE A 124 -25.46 9.90 20.62
C ILE A 124 -26.35 8.94 19.83
N CYS A 125 -26.02 7.65 19.89
CA CYS A 125 -26.82 6.62 19.22
C CYS A 125 -28.17 6.40 19.92
N ALA A 126 -29.15 5.86 19.20
CA ALA A 126 -30.47 5.55 19.76
C ALA A 126 -30.42 4.66 21.02
N LYS A 127 -29.47 3.71 21.08
CA LYS A 127 -29.29 2.85 22.27
C LYS A 127 -28.85 3.63 23.50
N CYS A 128 -27.87 4.52 23.35
CA CYS A 128 -27.36 5.34 24.44
C CYS A 128 -28.33 6.47 24.85
N HIS A 129 -29.11 7.00 23.91
CA HIS A 129 -30.14 7.99 24.22
C HIS A 129 -31.16 7.45 25.22
N HIS A 130 -31.61 6.20 25.08
CA HIS A 130 -32.54 5.59 26.05
C HIS A 130 -31.99 5.51 27.48
N LEU A 131 -30.67 5.37 27.62
CA LEU A 131 -29.95 5.26 28.89
C LEU A 131 -29.51 6.61 29.47
N SER A 132 -29.57 7.69 28.67
CA SER A 132 -29.16 9.02 29.11
C SER A 132 -30.18 9.65 30.06
N THR A 133 -29.71 10.31 31.11
CA THR A 133 -30.53 11.09 32.05
C THR A 133 -30.87 12.49 31.50
N ALA A 134 -30.16 12.96 30.47
CA ALA A 134 -30.30 14.29 29.87
C ALA A 134 -30.98 14.27 28.48
N LYS A 135 -32.02 13.45 28.31
CA LYS A 135 -32.70 13.23 27.00
C LYS A 135 -33.22 14.51 26.36
N PHE A 136 -33.74 15.44 27.18
CA PHE A 136 -34.34 16.69 26.73
C PHE A 136 -33.35 17.63 25.99
N LYS A 137 -32.03 17.44 26.17
CA LYS A 137 -31.01 18.26 25.50
C LYS A 137 -30.70 17.80 24.08
N TYR A 138 -31.22 16.65 23.64
CA TYR A 138 -30.89 16.07 22.34
C TYR A 138 -32.09 16.05 21.39
N GLN A 139 -31.90 16.56 20.19
CA GLN A 139 -32.89 16.50 19.11
C GLN A 139 -32.72 15.20 18.33
N LYS A 140 -33.82 14.48 18.08
CA LYS A 140 -33.83 13.30 17.21
C LYS A 140 -33.62 13.72 15.76
N ARG A 141 -32.62 13.13 15.10
CA ARG A 141 -32.38 13.18 13.66
C ARG A 141 -32.30 11.76 13.10
N SER A 142 -32.30 11.63 11.78
CA SER A 142 -32.19 10.33 11.10
C SER A 142 -31.49 10.47 9.77
N ASN A 143 -30.96 9.36 9.28
CA ASN A 143 -30.36 9.25 7.96
C ASN A 143 -29.29 10.31 7.67
N TYR A 144 -28.27 10.40 8.52
CA TYR A 144 -27.17 11.34 8.26
C TYR A 144 -26.36 10.94 7.02
N ALA A 145 -26.54 9.72 6.51
CA ALA A 145 -26.00 9.33 5.21
C ALA A 145 -26.50 10.19 4.03
N GLU A 146 -27.64 10.85 4.19
CA GLU A 146 -28.20 11.74 3.17
C GLU A 146 -27.96 13.22 3.51
N THR A 147 -28.03 13.59 4.80
CA THR A 147 -27.90 14.99 5.22
C THR A 147 -26.46 15.48 5.29
N ASP A 148 -25.51 14.59 5.57
CA ASP A 148 -24.11 14.95 5.79
C ASP A 148 -23.21 14.53 4.62
N ALA A 149 -23.74 13.79 3.66
CA ALA A 149 -22.99 13.34 2.51
C ALA A 149 -22.95 14.41 1.42
N GLU A 150 -21.76 14.63 0.88
CA GLU A 150 -21.55 15.50 -0.27
C GLU A 150 -21.93 14.77 -1.57
N ALA A 151 -22.41 15.52 -2.56
CA ALA A 151 -22.71 14.99 -3.88
C ALA A 151 -21.45 14.93 -4.76
N GLU A 152 -21.38 13.96 -5.66
CA GLU A 152 -20.34 13.91 -6.69
C GLU A 152 -20.44 15.16 -7.58
N TRP A 153 -19.31 15.82 -7.84
CA TRP A 153 -19.23 17.00 -8.70
C TRP A 153 -19.50 16.66 -10.18
N TRP A 154 -19.74 17.71 -10.96
CA TRP A 154 -20.15 17.63 -12.36
C TRP A 154 -19.17 18.33 -13.30
N VAL A 155 -19.14 17.90 -14.56
CA VAL A 155 -18.39 18.52 -15.66
C VAL A 155 -19.23 18.53 -16.94
N GLU A 156 -19.29 19.68 -17.61
CA GLU A 156 -20.02 19.86 -18.87
C GLU A 156 -19.12 19.52 -20.06
N CYS A 157 -19.60 18.67 -20.98
CA CYS A 157 -18.90 18.40 -22.23
C CYS A 157 -18.94 19.61 -23.17
N ASP A 158 -17.79 20.12 -23.61
CA ASP A 158 -17.70 21.27 -24.50
C ASP A 158 -18.33 21.02 -25.87
N LYS A 159 -18.31 19.77 -26.35
CA LYS A 159 -18.82 19.40 -27.67
C LYS A 159 -20.33 19.21 -27.71
N CYS A 160 -20.91 18.49 -26.75
CA CYS A 160 -22.34 18.14 -26.77
C CYS A 160 -23.17 18.86 -25.70
N LYS A 161 -22.54 19.67 -24.85
CA LYS A 161 -23.16 20.43 -23.76
C LYS A 161 -23.97 19.60 -22.76
N ALA A 162 -23.67 18.30 -22.69
CA ALA A 162 -24.30 17.39 -21.75
C ALA A 162 -23.42 17.25 -20.50
N TRP A 163 -24.08 17.25 -19.35
CA TRP A 163 -23.46 17.13 -18.04
C TRP A 163 -23.09 15.68 -17.70
N GLN A 164 -21.98 15.53 -16.98
CA GLN A 164 -21.40 14.27 -16.55
C GLN A 164 -20.97 14.37 -15.09
N HIS A 165 -21.12 13.32 -14.29
CA HIS A 165 -20.40 13.25 -13.03
C HIS A 165 -18.89 13.27 -13.32
N GLN A 166 -18.13 14.07 -12.57
CA GLN A 166 -16.68 14.20 -12.69
C GLN A 166 -15.96 12.84 -12.60
N ILE A 167 -16.45 11.96 -11.73
CA ILE A 167 -15.95 10.60 -11.54
C ILE A 167 -16.23 9.74 -12.78
N CYS A 168 -17.43 9.81 -13.35
CA CYS A 168 -17.77 9.13 -14.61
C CYS A 168 -16.90 9.62 -15.78
N ALA A 169 -16.60 10.91 -15.79
CA ALA A 169 -15.75 11.58 -16.78
C ALA A 169 -14.25 11.29 -16.63
N LEU A 170 -13.82 10.65 -15.52
CA LEU A 170 -12.41 10.49 -15.15
C LEU A 170 -11.65 11.81 -15.33
N PHE A 171 -12.21 12.89 -14.80
CA PHE A 171 -11.72 14.26 -14.99
C PHE A 171 -11.01 14.79 -13.74
N ASN A 172 -9.82 15.35 -13.94
CA ASN A 172 -9.01 16.03 -12.94
C ASN A 172 -8.93 17.53 -13.29
N PRO A 173 -9.67 18.41 -12.56
CA PRO A 173 -9.64 19.84 -12.80
C PRO A 173 -8.28 20.48 -12.50
N LYS A 174 -7.39 19.82 -11.73
CA LYS A 174 -6.06 20.35 -11.39
C LYS A 174 -5.05 20.29 -12.54
N VAL A 175 -5.35 19.52 -13.59
CA VAL A 175 -4.49 19.35 -14.77
C VAL A 175 -5.07 20.11 -15.98
N ALA A 176 -6.29 20.61 -15.87
CA ALA A 176 -6.91 21.40 -16.90
C ALA A 176 -6.50 22.88 -16.71
N ASP A 177 -5.79 23.45 -17.67
CA ASP A 177 -5.58 24.90 -17.78
C ASP A 177 -6.84 25.57 -18.35
N GLU A 178 -7.08 26.85 -18.05
CA GLU A 178 -8.27 27.62 -18.49
C GLU A 178 -8.59 27.52 -19.99
N GLU A 179 -7.60 27.24 -20.84
CA GLU A 179 -7.73 27.13 -22.29
C GLU A 179 -8.08 25.71 -22.80
N VAL A 180 -8.29 24.75 -21.90
CA VAL A 180 -8.44 23.33 -22.21
C VAL A 180 -9.90 22.91 -22.28
N GLU A 181 -10.29 22.24 -23.37
CA GLU A 181 -11.65 21.72 -23.57
C GLU A 181 -11.82 20.28 -23.03
N TYR A 182 -12.98 20.01 -22.43
CA TYR A 182 -13.41 18.67 -22.03
C TYR A 182 -14.37 18.04 -23.05
N THR A 183 -14.01 16.87 -23.59
CA THR A 183 -14.87 16.07 -24.46
C THR A 183 -15.26 14.75 -23.78
N CYS A 184 -16.56 14.48 -23.64
CA CYS A 184 -17.04 13.27 -22.95
C CYS A 184 -16.82 11.97 -23.74
N ALA A 185 -16.83 10.83 -23.04
CA ALA A 185 -16.58 9.51 -23.65
C ALA A 185 -17.50 9.17 -24.83
N LYS A 186 -18.80 9.54 -24.77
CA LYS A 186 -19.74 9.35 -25.89
C LYS A 186 -19.34 10.14 -27.14
N CYS A 187 -18.82 11.36 -26.98
CA CYS A 187 -18.36 12.18 -28.10
C CYS A 187 -17.03 11.65 -28.66
N LEU A 188 -16.09 11.27 -27.79
CA LEU A 188 -14.83 10.64 -28.19
C LEU A 188 -15.05 9.33 -28.94
N LEU A 189 -16.00 8.51 -28.49
CA LEU A 189 -16.34 7.26 -29.15
C LEU A 189 -16.88 7.49 -30.57
N LYS A 190 -17.77 8.48 -30.74
CA LYS A 190 -18.29 8.87 -32.07
C LYS A 190 -17.18 9.32 -33.01
N GLU A 191 -16.21 10.10 -32.52
CA GLU A 191 -15.05 10.56 -33.32
C GLU A 191 -14.13 9.41 -33.76
N ARG A 192 -13.98 8.39 -32.90
CA ARG A 192 -13.15 7.23 -33.20
C ARG A 192 -13.85 6.26 -34.15
N ASP A 193 -15.15 6.06 -33.97
CA ASP A 193 -15.96 5.21 -34.85
C ASP A 193 -16.18 5.87 -36.23
N SER A 194 -16.15 7.21 -36.34
CA SER A 194 -16.24 7.94 -37.63
C SER A 194 -14.91 7.99 -38.41
N GLY A 195 -13.78 7.64 -37.78
CA GLY A 195 -12.45 7.70 -38.39
C GLY A 195 -11.83 9.11 -38.42
N ASP A 196 -12.42 10.09 -37.74
CA ASP A 196 -11.94 11.48 -37.70
C ASP A 196 -10.65 11.64 -36.86
N ILE A 197 -10.34 10.68 -35.99
CA ILE A 197 -9.10 10.62 -35.17
C ILE A 197 -8.56 9.19 -35.19
N ILE A 198 -7.39 8.98 -35.79
CA ILE A 198 -6.80 7.64 -36.02
C ILE A 198 -6.01 7.12 -34.80
N LEU A 199 -5.57 7.99 -33.88
CA LEU A 199 -4.68 7.60 -32.76
C LEU A 199 -5.13 8.19 -31.41
N PRO A 200 -5.00 7.44 -30.29
CA PRO A 200 -5.17 7.99 -28.95
C PRO A 200 -4.28 9.22 -28.75
N GLU A 201 -4.82 10.27 -28.15
CA GLU A 201 -4.05 11.47 -27.86
C GLU A 201 -3.00 11.16 -26.77
N SER A 202 -1.85 11.83 -26.81
CA SER A 202 -0.81 11.66 -25.78
C SER A 202 -1.42 11.94 -24.41
N PRO A 203 -1.28 11.03 -23.42
CA PRO A 203 -1.94 11.18 -22.14
C PRO A 203 -1.46 12.45 -21.43
N THR A 204 -2.38 13.37 -21.13
CA THR A 204 -2.11 14.52 -20.24
C THR A 204 -1.99 14.08 -18.78
N VAL A 205 -2.40 12.85 -18.47
CA VAL A 205 -2.37 12.25 -17.13
C VAL A 205 -1.49 11.00 -17.17
N LEU A 206 -0.40 11.01 -16.41
CA LEU A 206 0.53 9.89 -16.32
C LEU A 206 -0.06 8.73 -15.52
N GLY A 207 0.20 7.50 -15.98
CA GLY A 207 -0.26 6.27 -15.35
C GLY A 207 0.70 5.75 -14.28
N ALA A 208 0.43 4.54 -13.80
CA ALA A 208 1.29 3.87 -12.83
C ALA A 208 2.63 3.41 -13.43
N LEU A 209 2.65 3.07 -14.72
CA LEU A 209 3.82 2.57 -15.42
C LEU A 209 4.96 3.60 -15.43
N GLU A 210 4.60 4.88 -15.56
CA GLU A 210 5.51 6.02 -15.63
C GLU A 210 6.07 6.43 -14.25
N LEU A 211 5.61 5.85 -13.14
CA LEU A 211 6.18 6.12 -11.82
C LEU A 211 7.63 5.64 -11.75
N PRO A 212 8.50 6.31 -10.97
CA PRO A 212 9.90 5.92 -10.79
C PRO A 212 10.05 4.45 -10.38
N ARG A 213 10.99 3.75 -11.02
CA ARG A 213 11.32 2.35 -10.71
C ARG A 213 12.41 2.30 -9.65
N THR A 214 12.34 1.27 -8.82
CA THR A 214 13.36 0.97 -7.80
C THR A 214 13.79 -0.48 -7.94
N LYS A 215 14.95 -0.86 -7.42
CA LYS A 215 15.41 -2.25 -7.44
C LYS A 215 14.41 -3.18 -6.76
N LEU A 216 13.79 -2.72 -5.66
CA LEU A 216 12.73 -3.47 -5.00
C LEU A 216 11.49 -3.64 -5.89
N SER A 217 11.04 -2.57 -6.57
CA SER A 217 9.88 -2.64 -7.48
C SER A 217 10.15 -3.65 -8.60
N ASP A 218 11.31 -3.54 -9.23
CA ASP A 218 11.73 -4.39 -10.35
C ASP A 218 11.83 -5.86 -9.95
N HIS A 219 12.37 -6.12 -8.76
CA HIS A 219 12.49 -7.47 -8.22
C HIS A 219 11.12 -8.12 -8.01
N ILE A 220 10.15 -7.38 -7.47
CA ILE A 220 8.78 -7.87 -7.28
C ILE A 220 8.08 -8.10 -8.63
N GLU A 221 8.17 -7.15 -9.56
CA GLU A 221 7.55 -7.27 -10.88
C GLU A 221 8.13 -8.44 -11.69
N GLN A 222 9.45 -8.62 -11.68
CA GLN A 222 10.10 -9.75 -12.33
C GLN A 222 9.61 -11.08 -11.74
N ARG A 223 9.52 -11.17 -10.41
CA ARG A 223 8.97 -12.36 -9.75
C ARG A 223 7.53 -12.61 -10.18
N LEU A 224 6.68 -11.59 -10.18
CA LEU A 224 5.28 -11.72 -10.57
C LEU A 224 5.14 -12.22 -12.01
N SER A 225 5.89 -11.63 -12.95
CA SER A 225 5.90 -12.03 -14.35
C SER A 225 6.20 -13.52 -14.51
N VAL A 226 7.31 -13.99 -13.92
CA VAL A 226 7.69 -15.41 -13.98
C VAL A 226 6.64 -16.30 -13.34
N ARG A 227 6.10 -15.94 -12.17
CA ARG A 227 5.18 -16.79 -11.42
C ARG A 227 3.80 -16.86 -12.06
N LEU A 228 3.32 -15.77 -12.68
CA LEU A 228 2.06 -15.74 -13.42
C LEU A 228 2.13 -16.55 -14.72
N GLU A 229 3.26 -16.55 -15.42
CA GLU A 229 3.46 -17.39 -16.61
C GLU A 229 3.37 -18.88 -16.25
N HIS A 230 4.08 -19.31 -15.20
CA HIS A 230 4.02 -20.68 -14.70
C HIS A 230 2.62 -21.07 -14.22
N GLU A 231 1.93 -20.16 -13.54
CA GLU A 231 0.57 -20.34 -13.06
C GLU A 231 -0.42 -20.51 -14.23
N ARG A 232 -0.34 -19.66 -15.26
CA ARG A 232 -1.18 -19.74 -16.47
C ARG A 232 -0.95 -21.05 -17.20
N LEU A 233 0.31 -21.47 -17.35
CA LEU A 233 0.67 -22.76 -17.95
C LEU A 233 0.08 -23.95 -17.18
N GLN A 234 0.09 -23.91 -15.85
CA GLN A 234 -0.52 -24.96 -15.03
C GLN A 234 -2.04 -25.01 -15.20
N ARG A 235 -2.72 -23.86 -15.30
CA ARG A 235 -4.15 -23.80 -15.62
C ARG A 235 -4.48 -24.34 -17.01
N ALA A 236 -3.67 -24.02 -18.01
CA ALA A 236 -3.81 -24.55 -19.37
C ALA A 236 -3.70 -26.08 -19.38
N ARG A 237 -2.65 -26.63 -18.75
CA ARG A 237 -2.47 -28.09 -18.61
C ARG A 237 -3.63 -28.76 -17.89
N ALA A 238 -4.11 -28.18 -16.78
CA ALA A 238 -5.22 -28.74 -16.01
C ALA A 238 -6.56 -28.71 -16.77
N SER A 239 -6.72 -27.79 -17.72
CA SER A 239 -7.95 -27.64 -18.52
C SER A 239 -7.86 -28.29 -19.90
N GLY A 240 -6.69 -28.80 -20.31
CA GLY A 240 -6.47 -29.38 -21.63
C GLY A 240 -6.57 -28.36 -22.77
N LYS A 241 -6.37 -27.08 -22.47
CA LYS A 241 -6.46 -25.96 -23.42
C LYS A 241 -5.09 -25.45 -23.81
N ASP A 242 -5.04 -24.74 -24.94
CA ASP A 242 -3.85 -23.96 -25.28
C ASP A 242 -3.67 -22.78 -24.32
N ILE A 243 -2.43 -22.31 -24.15
CA ILE A 243 -2.12 -21.20 -23.23
C ILE A 243 -2.86 -19.91 -23.64
N GLU A 244 -3.03 -19.67 -24.94
CA GLU A 244 -3.71 -18.48 -25.45
C GLU A 244 -5.21 -18.46 -25.16
N GLU A 245 -5.82 -19.63 -25.02
CA GLU A 245 -7.25 -19.76 -24.66
C GLU A 245 -7.50 -19.54 -23.16
N VAL A 246 -6.44 -19.56 -22.35
CA VAL A 246 -6.53 -19.39 -20.90
C VAL A 246 -6.26 -17.93 -20.54
N PRO A 247 -7.20 -17.24 -19.85
CA PRO A 247 -7.02 -15.84 -19.49
C PRO A 247 -5.74 -15.60 -18.68
N GLY A 248 -4.92 -14.66 -19.16
CA GLY A 248 -3.77 -14.11 -18.46
C GLY A 248 -4.15 -12.99 -17.50
N VAL A 249 -3.18 -12.56 -16.69
CA VAL A 249 -3.26 -11.30 -15.96
C VAL A 249 -2.43 -10.29 -16.72
N GLU A 250 -3.01 -9.13 -16.98
CA GLU A 250 -2.35 -8.06 -17.73
C GLU A 250 -2.37 -6.75 -16.93
N GLY A 251 -1.48 -5.83 -17.32
CA GLY A 251 -1.47 -4.47 -16.85
C GLY A 251 -1.09 -4.30 -15.37
N LEU A 252 -0.40 -5.25 -14.74
CA LEU A 252 0.08 -5.10 -13.37
C LEU A 252 1.30 -4.19 -13.31
N THR A 253 1.33 -3.29 -12.33
CA THR A 253 2.48 -2.43 -12.03
C THR A 253 2.65 -2.35 -10.51
N VAL A 254 3.86 -2.61 -10.01
CA VAL A 254 4.22 -2.48 -8.58
C VAL A 254 5.24 -1.37 -8.42
N ARG A 255 4.98 -0.44 -7.50
CA ARG A 255 5.86 0.71 -7.26
C ARG A 255 6.08 0.96 -5.78
N VAL A 256 7.33 1.18 -5.40
CA VAL A 256 7.69 1.87 -4.16
C VAL A 256 7.36 3.35 -4.37
N VAL A 257 6.41 3.87 -3.60
CA VAL A 257 5.93 5.26 -3.72
C VAL A 257 6.42 6.16 -2.60
N SER A 258 6.92 5.57 -1.51
CA SER A 258 7.67 6.26 -0.46
C SER A 258 8.72 5.32 0.12
N SER A 259 9.87 5.89 0.49
CA SER A 259 11.02 5.28 1.14
C SER A 259 11.70 6.36 1.99
N ALA A 260 11.15 6.60 3.18
CA ALA A 260 11.53 7.71 4.06
C ALA A 260 12.30 7.20 5.28
N ALA A 261 13.36 7.94 5.67
CA ALA A 261 14.07 7.68 6.92
C ALA A 261 13.21 8.11 8.12
N ARG A 262 13.12 7.24 9.13
CA ARG A 262 12.34 7.45 10.34
C ARG A 262 13.12 6.97 11.56
N VAL A 263 12.72 7.47 12.73
CA VAL A 263 13.29 7.07 14.01
C VAL A 263 12.15 6.74 14.95
N LEU A 264 12.08 5.50 15.40
CA LEU A 264 11.14 5.07 16.42
C LEU A 264 11.68 5.45 17.80
N GLN A 265 10.89 6.19 18.56
CA GLN A 265 11.19 6.51 19.96
C GLN A 265 10.57 5.45 20.88
N VAL A 266 11.38 4.90 21.78
CA VAL A 266 10.90 3.94 22.79
C VAL A 266 10.04 4.67 23.80
N GLN A 267 8.88 4.08 24.11
CA GLN A 267 7.95 4.68 25.04
C GLN A 267 8.57 4.83 26.46
N PRO A 268 8.17 5.89 27.21
CA PRO A 268 8.95 6.33 28.37
C PRO A 268 9.05 5.29 29.50
N ARG A 269 7.96 4.60 29.86
CA ARG A 269 8.00 3.71 31.04
C ARG A 269 8.83 2.46 30.73
N PHE A 270 8.71 1.92 29.51
CA PHE A 270 9.51 0.79 29.07
C PHE A 270 10.99 1.13 29.02
N ARG A 271 11.33 2.31 28.50
CA ARG A 271 12.70 2.82 28.49
C ARG A 271 13.26 2.96 29.91
N ASP A 272 12.49 3.54 30.82
CA ASP A 272 12.91 3.76 32.19
C ASP A 272 13.04 2.44 32.97
N PHE A 273 12.17 1.47 32.69
CA PHE A 273 12.20 0.12 33.26
C PHE A 273 13.46 -0.66 32.86
N PHE A 274 13.92 -0.54 31.61
CA PHE A 274 15.13 -1.23 31.11
C PHE A 274 16.40 -0.34 31.09
N LYS A 275 16.37 0.80 31.80
CA LYS A 275 17.46 1.79 31.80
C LYS A 275 18.80 1.21 32.24
N ASP A 276 18.81 0.38 33.28
CA ASP A 276 20.02 -0.26 33.83
C ASP A 276 20.63 -1.28 32.85
N GLY A 277 19.81 -1.84 31.96
CA GLY A 277 20.24 -2.76 30.90
C GLY A 277 20.83 -2.08 29.67
N LYS A 278 20.94 -0.74 29.66
CA LYS A 278 21.36 0.08 28.50
C LYS A 278 20.50 -0.20 27.26
N TYR A 279 19.20 -0.41 27.44
CA TYR A 279 18.29 -0.57 26.31
C TYR A 279 18.27 0.70 25.45
N PRO A 280 18.29 0.61 24.11
CA PRO A 280 18.27 1.79 23.25
C PRO A 280 17.03 2.64 23.48
N GLY A 281 17.19 3.96 23.47
CA GLY A 281 16.05 4.89 23.55
C GLY A 281 15.33 5.08 22.22
N GLU A 282 15.99 4.73 21.11
CA GLU A 282 15.48 4.92 19.76
C GLU A 282 16.01 3.87 18.79
N PHE A 283 15.25 3.66 17.71
CA PHE A 283 15.60 2.74 16.63
C PHE A 283 15.41 3.44 15.27
N PRO A 284 16.48 3.74 14.54
CA PRO A 284 16.37 4.24 13.16
C PRO A 284 15.89 3.12 12.23
N TYR A 285 15.05 3.48 11.26
CA TYR A 285 14.50 2.57 10.26
C TYR A 285 14.12 3.31 8.96
N LYS A 286 13.97 2.58 7.85
CA LYS A 286 13.34 3.10 6.62
C LYS A 286 11.86 2.67 6.60
N SER A 287 10.94 3.64 6.50
CA SER A 287 9.52 3.39 6.22
C SER A 287 9.32 3.34 4.72
N LYS A 288 8.71 2.27 4.19
CA LYS A 288 8.38 2.17 2.76
C LYS A 288 6.89 1.92 2.53
N ALA A 289 6.36 2.58 1.51
CA ALA A 289 5.01 2.36 0.99
C ALA A 289 5.11 1.75 -0.41
N ILE A 290 4.44 0.62 -0.63
CA ILE A 290 4.46 -0.15 -1.88
C ILE A 290 3.02 -0.34 -2.36
N LEU A 291 2.74 0.07 -3.59
CA LEU A 291 1.41 -0.01 -4.20
C LEU A 291 1.43 -0.96 -5.40
N LEU A 292 0.33 -1.69 -5.58
CA LEU A 292 0.02 -2.47 -6.78
C LEU A 292 -1.11 -1.79 -7.53
N PHE A 293 -0.88 -1.55 -8.82
CA PHE A 293 -1.85 -1.06 -9.78
C PHE A 293 -2.17 -2.14 -10.80
N GLN A 294 -3.38 -2.10 -11.33
CA GLN A 294 -3.77 -2.86 -12.51
C GLN A 294 -4.52 -1.98 -13.50
N LYS A 295 -4.18 -2.05 -14.79
CA LYS A 295 -5.00 -1.46 -15.86
C LYS A 295 -6.28 -2.26 -16.06
N ASN A 296 -7.40 -1.70 -15.59
CA ASN A 296 -8.75 -2.21 -15.81
C ASN A 296 -9.46 -1.30 -16.82
N GLU A 297 -9.83 -1.86 -17.98
CA GLU A 297 -10.50 -1.11 -19.06
C GLU A 297 -9.66 0.11 -19.49
N GLY A 298 -8.34 -0.11 -19.65
CA GLY A 298 -7.34 0.90 -19.99
C GLY A 298 -6.95 1.88 -18.88
N VAL A 299 -7.62 1.85 -17.72
CA VAL A 299 -7.42 2.79 -16.62
C VAL A 299 -6.74 2.11 -15.44
N ASP A 300 -5.69 2.72 -14.89
CA ASP A 300 -5.03 2.22 -13.68
C ASP A 300 -5.98 2.24 -12.47
N VAL A 301 -5.99 1.13 -11.73
CA VAL A 301 -6.69 0.99 -10.45
C VAL A 301 -5.70 0.51 -9.39
N CYS A 302 -5.53 1.25 -8.31
CA CYS A 302 -4.75 0.84 -7.14
C CYS A 302 -5.52 -0.26 -6.40
N LEU A 303 -4.96 -1.46 -6.37
CA LEU A 303 -5.62 -2.67 -5.86
C LEU A 303 -5.13 -3.11 -4.49
N PHE A 304 -3.87 -2.82 -4.17
CA PHE A 304 -3.21 -3.31 -2.97
C PHE A 304 -2.16 -2.29 -2.53
N ALA A 305 -2.07 -2.10 -1.21
CA ALA A 305 -1.10 -1.23 -0.57
C ALA A 305 -0.43 -1.95 0.59
N MET A 306 0.87 -1.72 0.75
CA MET A 306 1.68 -2.30 1.81
C MET A 306 2.61 -1.26 2.42
N TYR A 307 2.68 -1.22 3.75
CA TYR A 307 3.62 -0.42 4.52
C TYR A 307 4.54 -1.33 5.33
N VAL A 308 5.84 -1.04 5.29
CA VAL A 308 6.88 -1.82 5.97
C VAL A 308 7.84 -0.90 6.71
N GLN A 309 8.38 -1.40 7.82
CA GLN A 309 9.45 -0.75 8.59
C GLN A 309 10.71 -1.62 8.49
N GLU A 310 11.77 -1.07 7.92
CA GLU A 310 13.02 -1.78 7.66
C GLU A 310 14.12 -1.25 8.59
N TYR A 311 14.46 -2.03 9.62
CA TYR A 311 15.51 -1.73 10.58
C TYR A 311 16.84 -2.31 10.11
N GLY A 312 17.73 -1.45 9.63
CA GLY A 312 18.98 -1.84 8.99
C GLY A 312 20.01 -2.49 9.91
N SER A 313 21.20 -2.73 9.36
CA SER A 313 22.40 -3.19 10.07
C SER A 313 22.94 -2.17 11.08
N ASP A 314 22.70 -0.89 10.81
CA ASP A 314 23.01 0.28 11.64
C ASP A 314 22.07 0.40 12.85
N SER A 315 20.85 -0.11 12.76
CA SER A 315 19.89 -0.12 13.86
C SER A 315 20.41 -0.94 15.06
N PRO A 316 20.19 -0.49 16.31
CA PRO A 316 20.64 -1.21 17.48
C PRO A 316 19.80 -2.48 17.73
N LEU A 317 20.34 -3.40 18.52
CA LEU A 317 19.59 -4.57 18.99
C LEU A 317 18.45 -4.10 19.92
N PRO A 318 17.25 -4.72 19.88
CA PRO A 318 16.92 -5.97 19.19
C PRO A 318 16.46 -5.84 17.73
N ASN A 319 16.32 -4.64 17.18
CA ASN A 319 15.74 -4.42 15.84
C ASN A 319 16.72 -4.59 14.67
N ARG A 320 18.02 -4.71 14.93
CA ARG A 320 19.03 -4.85 13.89
C ARG A 320 18.67 -5.91 12.84
N ARG A 321 18.71 -5.54 11.56
CA ARG A 321 18.40 -6.39 10.39
C ARG A 321 17.01 -7.04 10.46
N HIS A 322 16.05 -6.35 11.04
CA HIS A 322 14.66 -6.79 11.19
C HIS A 322 13.72 -5.99 10.28
N VAL A 323 12.72 -6.67 9.73
CA VAL A 323 11.64 -6.05 8.97
C VAL A 323 10.32 -6.24 9.72
N TYR A 324 9.47 -5.22 9.72
CA TYR A 324 8.11 -5.33 10.22
C TYR A 324 7.11 -5.02 9.11
N LEU A 325 6.23 -5.97 8.81
CA LEU A 325 5.09 -5.75 7.91
C LEU A 325 4.00 -5.03 8.70
N ALA A 326 3.99 -3.70 8.63
CA ALA A 326 3.13 -2.87 9.47
C ALA A 326 1.67 -2.92 9.01
N TYR A 327 1.41 -2.72 7.71
CA TYR A 327 0.05 -2.69 7.17
C TYR A 327 -0.03 -3.31 5.79
N ILE A 328 -1.11 -4.03 5.53
CA ILE A 328 -1.54 -4.43 4.19
C ILE A 328 -3.01 -4.10 4.02
N ASP A 329 -3.39 -3.61 2.84
CA ASP A 329 -4.78 -3.35 2.51
C ASP A 329 -5.05 -3.61 1.03
N SER A 330 -6.30 -3.91 0.67
CA SER A 330 -6.63 -4.20 -0.72
C SER A 330 -8.12 -4.06 -1.06
N VAL A 331 -8.40 -3.79 -2.33
CA VAL A 331 -9.77 -3.70 -2.88
C VAL A 331 -10.04 -4.80 -3.91
N LYS A 332 -11.30 -5.25 -3.98
CA LYS A 332 -11.74 -6.40 -4.78
C LYS A 332 -12.04 -6.02 -6.25
N TYR A 333 -11.08 -5.38 -6.92
CA TYR A 333 -11.18 -5.04 -8.36
C TYR A 333 -10.15 -5.74 -9.26
N PHE A 334 -9.34 -6.64 -8.70
CA PHE A 334 -8.40 -7.44 -9.49
C PHE A 334 -9.10 -8.24 -10.59
N ARG A 335 -8.57 -8.16 -11.81
CA ARG A 335 -9.04 -8.90 -12.98
C ARG A 335 -7.93 -9.82 -13.54
N PRO A 336 -8.28 -10.96 -14.16
CA PRO A 336 -9.61 -11.58 -14.17
C PRO A 336 -10.00 -12.15 -12.80
N GLU A 337 -11.31 -12.21 -12.50
CA GLU A 337 -11.84 -12.80 -11.26
C GLU A 337 -11.97 -14.33 -11.41
N ILE A 338 -10.84 -15.02 -11.40
CA ILE A 338 -10.75 -16.48 -11.57
C ILE A 338 -9.96 -17.15 -10.44
N LYS A 339 -9.99 -18.49 -10.41
CA LYS A 339 -9.12 -19.28 -9.53
C LYS A 339 -7.77 -19.54 -10.22
N SER A 340 -6.74 -19.58 -9.40
CA SER A 340 -5.40 -20.04 -9.81
C SER A 340 -5.34 -21.56 -9.93
N ALA A 341 -4.25 -22.07 -10.49
CA ALA A 341 -3.96 -23.50 -10.58
C ALA A 341 -3.98 -24.23 -9.23
N SER A 342 -3.61 -23.56 -8.13
CA SER A 342 -3.66 -24.09 -6.76
C SER A 342 -5.05 -24.01 -6.12
N GLY A 343 -6.05 -23.47 -6.81
CA GLY A 343 -7.45 -23.41 -6.39
C GLY A 343 -7.84 -22.19 -5.55
N GLU A 344 -6.88 -21.38 -5.10
CA GLU A 344 -7.15 -20.08 -4.46
C GLU A 344 -7.48 -19.01 -5.51
N ALA A 345 -8.09 -17.88 -5.11
CA ALA A 345 -8.35 -16.79 -6.04
C ALA A 345 -7.04 -16.27 -6.66
N LEU A 346 -7.03 -15.98 -7.95
CA LEU A 346 -5.82 -15.51 -8.66
C LEU A 346 -5.26 -14.22 -8.06
N ARG A 347 -6.14 -13.33 -7.60
CA ARG A 347 -5.75 -12.16 -6.79
C ARG A 347 -4.94 -12.54 -5.55
N THR A 348 -5.39 -13.54 -4.80
CA THR A 348 -4.68 -14.03 -3.60
C THR A 348 -3.31 -14.57 -3.97
N PHE A 349 -3.21 -15.29 -5.10
CA PHE A 349 -1.93 -15.75 -5.62
C PHE A 349 -0.97 -14.57 -5.88
N VAL A 350 -1.43 -13.53 -6.58
CA VAL A 350 -0.62 -12.32 -6.83
C VAL A 350 -0.18 -11.63 -5.54
N TYR A 351 -1.09 -11.45 -4.58
CA TYR A 351 -0.75 -10.78 -3.31
C TYR A 351 0.27 -11.59 -2.50
N HIS A 352 0.18 -12.92 -2.53
CA HIS A 352 1.21 -13.78 -1.92
C HIS A 352 2.55 -13.62 -2.65
N GLU A 353 2.56 -13.60 -3.98
CA GLU A 353 3.81 -13.48 -4.74
C GLU A 353 4.47 -12.10 -4.58
N ILE A 354 3.71 -11.03 -4.36
CA ILE A 354 4.25 -9.70 -3.97
C ILE A 354 4.95 -9.79 -2.62
N LEU A 355 4.28 -10.32 -1.60
CA LEU A 355 4.84 -10.43 -0.26
C LEU A 355 6.05 -11.37 -0.21
N ILE A 356 6.00 -12.49 -0.93
CA ILE A 356 7.14 -13.41 -1.02
C ILE A 356 8.29 -12.76 -1.81
N GLY A 357 8.00 -12.00 -2.87
CA GLY A 357 8.99 -11.22 -3.60
C GLY A 357 9.69 -10.18 -2.72
N TYR A 358 8.91 -9.48 -1.90
CA TYR A 358 9.44 -8.57 -0.90
C TYR A 358 10.35 -9.28 0.12
N LEU A 359 9.90 -10.39 0.72
CA LEU A 359 10.71 -11.16 1.68
C LEU A 359 12.00 -11.73 1.04
N ASP A 360 11.94 -12.16 -0.23
CA ASP A 360 13.11 -12.62 -0.99
C ASP A 360 14.10 -11.49 -1.23
N TYR A 361 13.60 -10.29 -1.55
CA TYR A 361 14.44 -9.10 -1.67
C TYR A 361 15.13 -8.75 -0.36
N CYS A 362 14.36 -8.64 0.74
CA CYS A 362 14.90 -8.38 2.08
C CYS A 362 15.97 -9.39 2.47
N LYS A 363 15.75 -10.67 2.20
CA LYS A 363 16.74 -11.73 2.46
C LYS A 363 18.03 -11.50 1.69
N LYS A 364 17.95 -11.16 0.40
CA LYS A 364 19.09 -10.94 -0.49
C LYS A 364 19.92 -9.73 -0.08
N ILE A 365 19.28 -8.66 0.41
CA ILE A 365 19.97 -7.48 0.96
C ILE A 365 20.36 -7.66 2.43
N GLY A 366 20.28 -8.85 3.01
CA GLY A 366 20.87 -9.14 4.32
C GLY A 366 19.99 -8.87 5.54
N PHE A 367 18.68 -8.65 5.37
CA PHE A 367 17.75 -8.75 6.50
C PHE A 367 17.64 -10.20 6.97
N VAL A 368 17.56 -10.41 8.28
CA VAL A 368 17.61 -11.75 8.89
C VAL A 368 16.24 -12.26 9.29
N SER A 369 15.28 -11.36 9.53
CA SER A 369 13.96 -11.73 10.01
C SER A 369 12.88 -10.71 9.65
N CYS A 370 11.64 -11.17 9.64
CA CYS A 370 10.45 -10.35 9.45
C CYS A 370 9.38 -10.72 10.47
N SER A 371 8.76 -9.73 11.12
CA SER A 371 7.60 -9.94 11.99
C SER A 371 6.31 -9.43 11.35
N ILE A 372 5.20 -10.11 11.66
CA ILE A 372 3.87 -9.78 11.18
C ILE A 372 2.89 -9.92 12.35
N TRP A 373 2.08 -8.88 12.58
CA TRP A 373 0.94 -8.95 13.46
C TRP A 373 -0.35 -9.13 12.66
N ALA A 374 -0.99 -10.29 12.79
CA ALA A 374 -2.22 -10.63 12.08
C ALA A 374 -3.45 -10.03 12.76
N CYS A 375 -3.70 -8.73 12.53
CA CYS A 375 -4.86 -8.02 13.07
C CYS A 375 -5.88 -7.65 11.97
N PRO A 376 -7.03 -8.35 11.85
CA PRO A 376 -8.02 -8.01 10.84
C PRO A 376 -8.73 -6.68 11.14
N SER A 377 -9.08 -5.91 10.11
CA SER A 377 -9.93 -4.71 10.27
C SER A 377 -11.33 -5.13 10.68
N THR A 378 -11.99 -4.25 11.43
CA THR A 378 -13.44 -4.36 11.56
C THR A 378 -14.14 -3.71 10.36
N LYS A 379 -15.41 -4.04 10.14
CA LYS A 379 -16.17 -3.46 9.04
C LYS A 379 -16.29 -1.93 9.28
N ARG A 380 -15.83 -1.13 8.32
CA ARG A 380 -15.69 0.35 8.35
C ARG A 380 -14.40 0.90 8.98
N ASP A 381 -13.46 0.04 9.36
CA ASP A 381 -12.07 0.46 9.60
C ASP A 381 -11.31 0.35 8.28
N ASP A 382 -11.11 1.48 7.60
CA ASP A 382 -10.23 1.57 6.45
C ASP A 382 -8.79 1.70 6.96
N TYR A 383 -7.93 0.72 6.65
CA TYR A 383 -6.53 0.76 7.11
C TYR A 383 -5.70 1.72 6.27
N VAL A 384 -5.80 1.59 4.95
CA VAL A 384 -5.03 2.38 3.98
C VAL A 384 -5.93 2.90 2.87
N LEU A 385 -6.75 2.06 2.24
CA LEU A 385 -7.61 2.45 1.13
C LEU A 385 -8.97 2.90 1.67
N TYR A 386 -9.33 4.16 1.41
CA TYR A 386 -10.54 4.77 1.95
C TYR A 386 -11.80 4.24 1.24
N CYS A 387 -12.78 3.81 2.03
CA CYS A 387 -14.06 3.25 1.59
C CYS A 387 -13.93 1.98 0.74
N HIS A 388 -14.02 0.81 1.36
CA HIS A 388 -14.01 -0.48 0.67
C HIS A 388 -15.34 -0.81 -0.04
N PRO A 389 -15.32 -1.65 -1.11
CA PRO A 389 -16.53 -2.08 -1.78
C PRO A 389 -17.48 -2.78 -0.81
N THR A 390 -18.77 -2.45 -0.84
CA THR A 390 -19.77 -3.04 0.08
C THR A 390 -19.90 -4.56 -0.04
N SER A 391 -19.60 -5.10 -1.23
CA SER A 391 -19.55 -6.53 -1.52
C SER A 391 -18.30 -7.23 -0.96
N GLN A 392 -17.26 -6.47 -0.60
CA GLN A 392 -16.01 -7.00 -0.05
C GLN A 392 -16.19 -7.36 1.44
N LYS A 393 -15.91 -8.62 1.76
CA LYS A 393 -15.94 -9.12 3.14
C LYS A 393 -14.56 -8.98 3.76
N MET A 394 -14.48 -8.29 4.90
CA MET A 394 -13.26 -8.28 5.72
C MET A 394 -13.02 -9.67 6.31
N PRO A 395 -11.77 -10.19 6.26
CA PRO A 395 -11.45 -11.49 6.83
C PRO A 395 -11.61 -11.46 8.35
N LYS A 396 -12.18 -12.52 8.93
CA LYS A 396 -12.09 -12.76 10.38
C LYS A 396 -10.68 -13.22 10.74
N SER A 397 -10.30 -13.08 12.01
CA SER A 397 -8.98 -13.44 12.55
C SER A 397 -8.50 -14.83 12.07
N ASP A 398 -9.31 -15.88 12.21
CA ASP A 398 -8.94 -17.25 11.76
C ASP A 398 -8.64 -17.35 10.25
N LYS A 399 -9.43 -16.65 9.43
CA LYS A 399 -9.24 -16.63 7.97
C LYS A 399 -7.98 -15.86 7.58
N LEU A 400 -7.71 -14.75 8.25
CA LEU A 400 -6.48 -13.97 8.03
C LEU A 400 -5.24 -14.78 8.42
N ARG A 401 -5.28 -15.47 9.57
CA ARG A 401 -4.19 -16.39 9.97
C ARG A 401 -3.99 -17.50 8.93
N SER A 402 -5.06 -18.12 8.46
CA SER A 402 -4.96 -19.15 7.42
C SER A 402 -4.37 -18.61 6.11
N TRP A 403 -4.71 -17.37 5.73
CA TRP A 403 -4.15 -16.69 4.57
C TRP A 403 -2.62 -16.53 4.69
N TYR A 404 -2.14 -15.98 5.81
CA TYR A 404 -0.70 -15.87 6.07
C TYR A 404 0.00 -17.22 6.15
N GLN A 405 -0.61 -18.24 6.77
CA GLN A 405 -0.04 -19.58 6.82
C GLN A 405 0.17 -20.17 5.42
N ASN A 406 -0.76 -19.94 4.49
CA ASN A 406 -0.62 -20.41 3.10
C ASN A 406 0.48 -19.66 2.35
N LEU A 407 0.59 -18.34 2.55
CA LEU A 407 1.71 -17.54 2.06
C LEU A 407 3.05 -18.08 2.57
N ILE A 408 3.17 -18.32 3.88
CA ILE A 408 4.41 -18.79 4.50
C ILE A 408 4.79 -20.18 4.01
N LYS A 409 3.82 -21.09 3.83
CA LYS A 409 4.08 -22.41 3.24
C LYS A 409 4.71 -22.30 1.84
N LYS A 410 4.22 -21.37 1.02
CA LYS A 410 4.82 -21.08 -0.30
C LYS A 410 6.23 -20.51 -0.16
N ALA A 411 6.42 -19.53 0.72
CA ALA A 411 7.72 -18.91 0.96
C ALA A 411 8.79 -19.91 1.47
N VAL A 412 8.40 -20.85 2.33
CA VAL A 412 9.29 -21.93 2.81
C VAL A 412 9.61 -22.90 1.69
N LYS A 413 8.61 -23.28 0.88
CA LYS A 413 8.81 -24.16 -0.29
C LYS A 413 9.78 -23.54 -1.31
N ASP A 414 9.71 -22.23 -1.50
CA ASP A 414 10.59 -21.49 -2.40
C ASP A 414 11.98 -21.20 -1.80
N GLY A 415 12.24 -21.59 -0.55
CA GLY A 415 13.51 -21.32 0.13
C GLY A 415 13.73 -19.86 0.54
N VAL A 416 12.69 -19.02 0.46
CA VAL A 416 12.72 -17.62 0.89
C VAL A 416 12.73 -17.56 2.42
N VAL A 417 11.76 -18.22 3.06
CA VAL A 417 11.69 -18.33 4.52
C VAL A 417 12.38 -19.62 4.98
N VAL A 418 13.35 -19.51 5.88
CA VAL A 418 14.08 -20.66 6.44
C VAL A 418 13.23 -21.35 7.52
N GLU A 419 12.63 -20.56 8.41
CA GLU A 419 11.83 -21.07 9.51
C GLU A 419 10.68 -20.12 9.85
N ARG A 420 9.51 -20.70 10.16
CA ARG A 420 8.35 -19.99 10.71
C ARG A 420 8.29 -20.25 12.21
N ASN A 421 8.20 -19.19 12.99
CA ASN A 421 7.97 -19.21 14.44
C ASN A 421 6.84 -18.22 14.81
N THR A 422 6.51 -18.16 16.10
CA THR A 422 5.77 -17.04 16.70
C THR A 422 6.72 -16.19 17.53
N LEU A 423 6.41 -14.91 17.77
CA LEU A 423 7.23 -14.07 18.66
C LEU A 423 7.36 -14.71 20.06
N TYR A 424 6.27 -15.28 20.57
CA TYR A 424 6.26 -15.97 21.85
C TYR A 424 7.17 -17.21 21.84
N ASP A 425 6.96 -18.13 20.89
CA ASP A 425 7.72 -19.39 20.85
C ASP A 425 9.22 -19.14 20.57
N PHE A 426 9.56 -18.09 19.84
CA PHE A 426 10.95 -17.72 19.52
C PHE A 426 11.66 -17.01 20.67
N PHE A 427 11.04 -16.00 21.27
CA PHE A 427 11.70 -15.12 22.25
C PHE A 427 11.36 -15.43 23.70
N LEU A 428 10.15 -15.90 23.99
CA LEU A 428 9.62 -15.97 25.36
C LEU A 428 9.45 -17.40 25.88
N GLN A 429 9.38 -18.41 25.01
CA GLN A 429 9.25 -19.79 25.45
C GLN A 429 10.58 -20.32 26.06
N PRO A 430 10.56 -20.85 27.30
CA PRO A 430 11.67 -21.60 27.84
C PRO A 430 11.81 -22.94 27.09
N THR A 431 13.01 -23.24 26.59
CA THR A 431 13.33 -24.54 25.98
C THR A 431 14.59 -25.09 26.62
N SER A 432 14.65 -26.42 26.81
CA SER A 432 15.77 -27.09 27.50
C SER A 432 17.13 -26.86 26.82
N ASP A 433 17.11 -26.66 25.50
CA ASP A 433 18.32 -26.45 24.69
C ASP A 433 18.72 -24.96 24.64
N ARG A 434 17.89 -24.03 25.14
CA ARG A 434 18.14 -22.59 25.07
C ARG A 434 18.87 -22.10 26.30
N LYS A 435 19.95 -21.35 26.07
CA LYS A 435 20.83 -20.81 27.12
C LYS A 435 20.69 -19.28 27.29
N ALA A 436 19.95 -18.62 26.40
CA ALA A 436 19.69 -17.18 26.47
C ALA A 436 18.64 -16.81 27.55
N SER A 437 18.86 -15.68 28.23
CA SER A 437 17.91 -15.11 29.20
C SER A 437 16.61 -14.68 28.52
N ILE A 438 15.47 -14.99 29.15
CA ILE A 438 14.15 -14.59 28.67
C ILE A 438 13.87 -13.17 29.15
N SER A 439 13.73 -12.23 28.22
CA SER A 439 13.41 -10.83 28.51
C SER A 439 12.56 -10.22 27.39
N ALA A 440 11.64 -9.34 27.76
CA ALA A 440 10.89 -8.52 26.80
C ALA A 440 11.82 -7.61 25.98
N ALA A 441 12.98 -7.23 26.52
CA ALA A 441 14.00 -6.45 25.82
C ALA A 441 14.62 -7.19 24.61
N CYS A 442 14.37 -8.50 24.47
CA CYS A 442 14.83 -9.26 23.30
C CYS A 442 13.83 -9.23 22.13
N LEU A 443 12.59 -8.75 22.35
CA LEU A 443 11.56 -8.67 21.31
C LEU A 443 11.85 -7.49 20.37
N PRO A 444 11.66 -7.64 19.04
CA PRO A 444 11.71 -6.51 18.11
C PRO A 444 10.68 -5.45 18.50
N TYR A 445 11.13 -4.22 18.75
CA TYR A 445 10.33 -3.09 19.18
C TYR A 445 9.91 -2.28 17.96
N CYS A 446 8.72 -2.55 17.41
CA CYS A 446 8.25 -1.94 16.16
C CYS A 446 7.14 -0.91 16.42
N GLU A 447 7.06 0.12 15.57
CA GLU A 447 6.09 1.19 15.76
C GLU A 447 4.67 0.69 15.47
N ASN A 448 3.72 1.03 16.35
CA ASN A 448 2.31 0.63 16.26
C ASN A 448 2.05 -0.88 16.29
N ASP A 449 3.04 -1.68 16.71
CA ASP A 449 2.82 -3.09 17.03
C ASP A 449 2.05 -3.25 18.35
N PHE A 450 1.47 -4.44 18.57
CA PHE A 450 0.64 -4.70 19.74
C PHE A 450 1.42 -4.64 21.07
N TRP A 451 2.57 -5.31 21.14
CA TRP A 451 3.22 -5.59 22.42
C TRP A 451 3.87 -4.36 23.07
N PRO A 452 4.44 -3.37 22.34
CA PRO A 452 5.00 -2.17 22.99
C PRO A 452 3.93 -1.37 23.75
N GLY A 453 2.75 -1.19 23.14
CA GLY A 453 1.63 -0.50 23.79
C GLY A 453 1.04 -1.29 24.95
N GLU A 454 1.02 -2.63 24.86
CA GLU A 454 0.58 -3.48 25.97
C GLU A 454 1.56 -3.47 27.14
N ALA A 455 2.88 -3.48 26.85
CA ALA A 455 3.92 -3.37 27.86
C ALA A 455 3.80 -2.07 28.65
N GLU A 456 3.56 -0.96 27.96
CA GLU A 456 3.39 0.36 28.57
C GLU A 456 2.15 0.45 29.46
N ARG A 457 1.03 -0.15 29.03
CA ARG A 457 -0.18 -0.25 29.85
C ARG A 457 0.01 -1.14 31.09
N LEU A 458 0.85 -2.17 31.00
CA LEU A 458 1.16 -3.02 32.14
C LEU A 458 2.03 -2.26 33.17
N LEU A 459 3.02 -1.51 32.70
CA LEU A 459 3.87 -0.67 33.54
C LEU A 459 3.08 0.45 34.22
N GLU A 460 2.08 1.05 33.54
CA GLU A 460 1.17 2.04 34.12
C GLU A 460 0.48 1.57 35.41
N LYS A 461 -0.07 0.35 35.37
CA LYS A 461 -0.88 -0.20 36.47
C LYS A 461 -0.06 -0.44 37.74
N LYS A 462 1.27 -0.47 37.63
CA LYS A 462 2.20 -0.68 38.73
C LYS A 462 2.43 0.61 39.51
N ASP A 463 2.49 1.75 38.82
CA ASP A 463 2.68 3.07 39.45
C ASP A 463 1.45 3.49 40.26
N ASP A 464 0.25 3.07 39.85
CA ASP A 464 -1.01 3.26 40.55
C ASP A 464 -1.14 2.31 41.77
N ASN A 465 -0.44 2.65 42.85
CA ASN A 465 -0.39 1.94 44.15
C ASN A 465 -1.74 1.70 44.88
N THR A 466 -2.90 1.99 44.27
CA THR A 466 -4.25 1.78 44.86
C THR A 466 -4.91 0.46 44.46
N SER A 467 -4.36 -0.28 43.49
CA SER A 467 -4.95 -1.54 42.97
C SER A 467 -4.11 -2.78 43.27
N GLN A 468 -3.73 -3.02 44.52
CA GLN A 468 -3.18 -4.31 44.94
C GLN A 468 -4.27 -5.41 44.96
N LYS A 469 -4.66 -5.91 43.79
CA LYS A 469 -5.12 -7.29 43.65
C LYS A 469 -4.06 -8.03 42.86
N LYS A 470 -3.11 -8.68 43.55
CA LYS A 470 -2.20 -9.64 42.92
C LYS A 470 -3.03 -10.68 42.19
N GLU A 471 -2.95 -10.70 40.85
CA GLU A 471 -3.67 -11.70 40.07
C GLU A 471 -3.16 -13.10 40.48
N PRO A 472 -4.03 -14.03 40.90
CA PRO A 472 -3.63 -15.33 41.43
C PRO A 472 -2.86 -16.21 40.42
N GLN A 473 -2.93 -15.89 39.13
CA GLN A 473 -2.16 -16.56 38.07
C GLN A 473 -0.67 -16.18 38.12
N VAL A 474 -0.35 -14.92 38.35
CA VAL A 474 1.03 -14.41 38.44
C VAL A 474 1.78 -15.02 39.63
N GLY A 475 1.11 -15.13 40.78
CA GLY A 475 1.66 -15.80 41.98
C GLY A 475 1.85 -17.32 41.84
N ARG A 476 1.24 -17.97 40.84
CA ARG A 476 1.53 -19.37 40.47
C ARG A 476 2.72 -19.46 39.51
N LEU A 477 2.80 -18.58 38.51
CA LEU A 477 3.90 -18.51 37.54
C LEU A 477 5.24 -18.16 38.18
N MET A 478 5.26 -17.20 39.10
CA MET A 478 6.45 -16.86 39.88
C MET A 478 6.99 -18.05 40.69
N ARG A 479 6.11 -18.90 41.24
CA ARG A 479 6.52 -20.11 41.98
C ARG A 479 7.14 -21.18 41.08
N VAL A 480 6.80 -21.20 39.79
CA VAL A 480 7.38 -22.11 38.80
C VAL A 480 8.72 -21.57 38.31
N ALA A 481 8.80 -20.28 37.95
CA ALA A 481 10.05 -19.64 37.52
C ALA A 481 11.14 -19.66 38.61
N LYS A 482 10.76 -19.51 39.89
CA LYS A 482 11.69 -19.61 41.04
C LYS A 482 12.29 -21.01 41.27
N ARG A 483 11.80 -22.06 40.61
CA ARG A 483 12.40 -23.41 40.70
C ARG A 483 13.58 -23.61 39.74
N ASP A 484 13.66 -22.83 38.66
CA ASP A 484 14.67 -22.98 37.61
C ASP A 484 15.82 -21.96 37.68
N ASP A 485 15.69 -20.87 38.46
CA ASP A 485 16.70 -19.81 38.52
C ASP A 485 17.73 -20.02 39.65
N ARG A 486 19.01 -20.15 39.29
CA ARG A 486 20.16 -20.29 40.22
C ARG A 486 21.00 -19.02 40.37
N LYS A 487 20.59 -17.87 39.81
CA LYS A 487 21.33 -16.60 40.00
C LYS A 487 20.39 -15.44 40.34
N GLY A 488 20.40 -15.06 41.62
CA GLY A 488 19.63 -13.96 42.16
C GLY A 488 20.08 -12.58 41.67
N ASN A 489 19.12 -11.83 41.11
CA ASN A 489 18.89 -10.38 41.28
C ASN A 489 17.80 -9.83 40.34
N LEU A 490 16.94 -10.69 39.75
CA LEU A 490 16.00 -10.32 38.69
C LEU A 490 14.51 -10.35 39.12
N GLU A 491 14.21 -10.24 40.42
CA GLU A 491 12.85 -10.52 40.93
C GLU A 491 11.76 -9.58 40.40
N ASP A 492 12.05 -8.29 40.18
CA ASP A 492 11.04 -7.32 39.72
C ASP A 492 10.79 -7.32 38.20
N ASN A 493 11.77 -7.77 37.40
CA ASN A 493 11.63 -7.83 35.94
C ASN A 493 10.87 -9.08 35.48
N LEU A 494 10.94 -10.17 36.26
CA LEU A 494 10.32 -11.45 35.91
C LEU A 494 8.78 -11.38 35.92
N GLU A 495 8.17 -10.66 36.87
CA GLU A 495 6.70 -10.64 37.01
C GLU A 495 6.01 -10.00 35.79
N ASP A 496 6.55 -8.89 35.30
CA ASP A 496 5.99 -8.12 34.17
C ASP A 496 6.29 -8.79 32.81
N ILE A 497 7.48 -9.39 32.64
CA ILE A 497 7.80 -10.23 31.47
C ILE A 497 6.88 -11.45 31.41
N LEU A 498 6.58 -12.08 32.55
CA LEU A 498 5.65 -13.21 32.61
C LEU A 498 4.23 -12.77 32.25
N LEU A 499 3.76 -11.61 32.69
CA LEU A 499 2.42 -11.13 32.37
C LEU A 499 2.26 -10.75 30.88
N LEU A 500 3.23 -10.03 30.32
CA LEU A 500 3.27 -9.74 28.88
C LEU A 500 3.37 -11.04 28.07
N GLY A 501 4.27 -11.94 28.48
CA GLY A 501 4.45 -13.24 27.86
C GLY A 501 3.18 -14.09 27.88
N GLU A 502 2.45 -14.13 28.99
CA GLU A 502 1.17 -14.83 29.10
C GLU A 502 0.10 -14.26 28.16
N LYS A 503 -0.02 -12.94 28.06
CA LYS A 503 -0.94 -12.31 27.08
C LYS A 503 -0.56 -12.68 25.65
N MET A 504 0.72 -12.55 25.30
CA MET A 504 1.22 -12.94 23.98
C MET A 504 1.01 -14.44 23.71
N ARG A 505 1.15 -15.31 24.74
CA ARG A 505 0.91 -16.75 24.64
C ARG A 505 -0.51 -17.08 24.21
N THR A 506 -1.51 -16.37 24.75
CA THR A 506 -2.93 -16.61 24.41
C THR A 506 -3.26 -16.23 22.96
N MET A 507 -2.51 -15.31 22.37
CA MET A 507 -2.70 -14.80 21.00
C MET A 507 -1.51 -15.15 20.10
N LYS A 508 -0.73 -16.17 20.44
CA LYS A 508 0.59 -16.40 19.83
C LYS A 508 0.55 -16.61 18.32
N GLU A 509 -0.53 -17.18 17.80
CA GLU A 509 -0.69 -17.41 16.36
C GLU A 509 -0.96 -16.10 15.58
N ASP A 510 -1.27 -15.00 16.26
CA ASP A 510 -1.40 -13.67 15.65
C ASP A 510 -0.05 -12.95 15.52
N PHE A 511 0.99 -13.41 16.24
CA PHE A 511 2.33 -12.82 16.24
C PHE A 511 3.31 -13.72 15.48
N ILE A 512 3.39 -13.53 14.17
CA ILE A 512 4.20 -14.36 13.28
C ILE A 512 5.64 -13.81 13.25
N MET A 513 6.61 -14.71 13.39
CA MET A 513 8.03 -14.41 13.25
C MET A 513 8.63 -15.28 12.14
N LEU A 514 9.15 -14.65 11.09
CA LEU A 514 9.76 -15.31 9.94
C LEU A 514 11.27 -15.16 10.01
N CYS A 515 11.99 -16.28 10.00
CA CYS A 515 13.44 -16.30 9.88
C CYS A 515 13.79 -16.35 8.39
N LEU A 516 14.40 -15.28 7.88
CA LEU A 516 14.91 -15.21 6.50
C LEU A 516 16.31 -15.82 6.39
N GLN A 517 17.07 -15.74 7.48
CA GLN A 517 18.40 -16.33 7.65
C GLN A 517 18.42 -17.33 8.80
N ARG A 518 19.53 -18.04 8.97
CA ARG A 518 19.69 -19.06 10.03
C ARG A 518 19.95 -18.39 11.38
N PHE A 519 19.36 -18.95 12.44
CA PHE A 519 19.55 -18.51 13.81
C PHE A 519 20.19 -19.61 14.64
N CYS A 520 21.08 -19.22 15.55
CA CYS A 520 21.64 -20.14 16.54
C CYS A 520 20.57 -20.51 17.57
N LYS A 521 20.29 -21.80 17.77
CA LYS A 521 19.24 -22.25 18.70
C LYS A 521 19.56 -22.01 20.19
N HIS A 522 20.83 -21.89 20.56
CA HIS A 522 21.22 -21.60 21.95
C HIS A 522 21.08 -20.12 22.30
N CYS A 523 21.67 -19.22 21.51
CA CYS A 523 21.70 -17.78 21.80
C CYS A 523 20.61 -16.97 21.08
N GLN A 524 19.89 -17.57 20.13
CA GLN A 524 18.85 -16.93 19.30
C GLN A 524 19.34 -15.71 18.50
N GLN A 525 20.65 -15.64 18.27
CA GLN A 525 21.25 -14.62 17.38
C GLN A 525 21.31 -15.14 15.94
N PRO A 526 21.13 -14.25 14.95
CA PRO A 526 21.30 -14.61 13.55
C PRO A 526 22.77 -14.98 13.28
N ILE A 527 22.99 -16.01 12.48
CA ILE A 527 24.32 -16.40 12.03
C ILE A 527 24.62 -15.63 10.75
N VAL A 528 25.28 -14.47 10.89
CA VAL A 528 25.46 -13.49 9.81
C VAL A 528 26.76 -13.65 9.02
N SER A 529 27.75 -14.37 9.57
CA SER A 529 29.02 -14.69 8.92
C SER A 529 29.78 -15.77 9.70
N GLY A 530 30.76 -16.42 9.06
CA GLY A 530 31.69 -17.32 9.72
C GLY A 530 31.28 -18.79 9.62
N LYS A 531 31.55 -19.59 10.65
CA LYS A 531 31.21 -21.02 10.64
C LYS A 531 29.92 -21.24 11.42
N SER A 532 29.02 -22.02 10.83
CA SER A 532 27.82 -22.54 11.48
C SER A 532 27.92 -24.05 11.63
N TRP A 533 27.24 -24.58 12.64
CA TRP A 533 27.22 -26.01 12.93
C TRP A 533 25.79 -26.50 12.85
N VAL A 534 25.50 -27.35 11.87
CA VAL A 534 24.16 -27.94 11.68
C VAL A 534 24.09 -29.32 12.31
N CYS A 535 23.01 -29.59 13.04
CA CYS A 535 22.74 -30.93 13.53
C CYS A 535 22.41 -31.87 12.35
N THR A 536 23.04 -33.04 12.29
CA THR A 536 22.76 -34.04 11.24
C THR A 536 21.44 -34.80 11.46
N CYS A 537 20.84 -34.65 12.64
CA CYS A 537 19.63 -35.39 13.05
C CYS A 537 18.39 -34.51 13.17
N CYS A 538 18.54 -33.22 13.53
CA CYS A 538 17.44 -32.29 13.72
C CYS A 538 17.35 -31.28 12.57
N LYS A 539 16.15 -31.12 12.01
CA LYS A 539 15.87 -30.09 11.01
C LYS A 539 16.02 -28.69 11.60
N ASN A 540 16.66 -27.79 10.86
CA ASN A 540 16.85 -26.37 11.20
C ASN A 540 17.51 -26.12 12.56
N PHE A 541 18.28 -27.07 13.09
CA PHE A 541 19.04 -26.87 14.31
C PHE A 541 20.47 -26.44 13.97
N HIS A 542 20.73 -25.15 14.17
CA HIS A 542 22.03 -24.53 13.90
C HIS A 542 22.62 -23.96 15.19
N LEU A 543 23.94 -24.03 15.32
CA LEU A 543 24.72 -23.36 16.35
C LEU A 543 25.76 -22.45 15.71
N CYS A 544 25.98 -21.28 16.30
CA CYS A 544 27.17 -20.49 15.99
C CYS A 544 28.41 -21.15 16.60
N ASP A 545 29.60 -20.77 16.12
CA ASP A 545 30.89 -21.28 16.63
C ASP A 545 31.00 -21.28 18.15
N GLN A 546 30.65 -20.15 18.78
CA GLN A 546 30.72 -19.98 20.23
C GLN A 546 29.80 -20.97 20.96
N CYS A 547 28.54 -21.05 20.54
CA CYS A 547 27.58 -21.94 21.17
C CYS A 547 27.87 -23.43 20.91
N HIS A 548 28.50 -23.76 19.79
CA HIS A 548 28.98 -25.12 19.52
C HIS A 548 30.20 -25.49 20.38
N ALA A 549 31.12 -24.56 20.61
CA ALA A 549 32.23 -24.79 21.54
C ALA A 549 31.73 -25.01 22.98
N GLU A 550 30.78 -24.19 23.42
CA GLU A 550 30.10 -24.35 24.71
C GLU A 550 29.39 -25.71 24.80
N GLU A 551 28.74 -26.12 23.71
CA GLU A 551 28.05 -27.41 23.60
C GLU A 551 28.99 -28.61 23.77
N LEU A 552 30.18 -28.56 23.16
CA LEU A 552 31.19 -29.61 23.30
C LEU A 552 31.79 -29.65 24.71
N SER A 553 31.82 -28.52 25.41
CA SER A 553 32.32 -28.42 26.79
C SER A 553 31.27 -28.80 27.85
N ALA A 554 29.98 -28.75 27.51
CA ALA A 554 28.89 -28.99 28.44
C ALA A 554 28.80 -30.47 28.90
N PRO A 555 28.27 -30.76 30.10
CA PRO A 555 27.96 -32.11 30.53
C PRO A 555 27.00 -32.81 29.55
N LEU A 556 27.14 -34.13 29.36
CA LEU A 556 26.35 -34.91 28.39
C LEU A 556 24.82 -34.75 28.53
N LYS A 557 24.32 -34.47 29.73
CA LYS A 557 22.89 -34.27 30.01
C LYS A 557 22.36 -32.90 29.55
N ASP A 558 23.25 -31.93 29.37
CA ASP A 558 22.92 -30.55 28.99
C ASP A 558 23.25 -30.32 27.50
N ARG A 559 23.62 -31.39 26.79
CA ARG A 559 23.88 -31.38 25.34
C ARG A 559 22.60 -31.68 24.57
N HIS A 560 22.44 -31.01 23.44
CA HIS A 560 21.45 -31.27 22.43
C HIS A 560 21.57 -32.71 21.91
N PRO A 561 20.46 -33.46 21.87
CA PRO A 561 19.12 -33.09 22.34
C PRO A 561 18.97 -33.25 23.86
N ALA A 562 18.70 -32.18 24.62
CA ALA A 562 18.67 -32.28 26.10
C ALA A 562 17.54 -33.19 26.62
N THR A 563 16.54 -33.48 25.80
CA THR A 563 15.39 -34.33 26.13
C THR A 563 15.64 -35.82 25.89
N THR A 564 16.67 -36.20 25.10
CA THR A 564 16.94 -37.61 24.79
C THR A 564 18.41 -37.93 25.00
N LYS A 565 18.72 -39.12 25.54
CA LYS A 565 20.13 -39.55 25.74
C LYS A 565 20.85 -39.91 24.42
N GLN A 566 20.32 -39.51 23.27
CA GLN A 566 20.90 -39.77 21.96
C GLN A 566 22.00 -38.75 21.68
N LYS A 567 23.07 -39.17 21.00
CA LYS A 567 24.14 -38.25 20.59
C LYS A 567 23.84 -37.75 19.20
N HIS A 568 23.67 -36.43 19.05
CA HIS A 568 23.59 -35.80 17.74
C HIS A 568 24.97 -35.29 17.31
N ALA A 569 25.31 -35.54 16.05
CA ALA A 569 26.53 -35.02 15.45
C ALA A 569 26.25 -33.66 14.79
N PHE A 570 27.29 -32.83 14.71
CA PHE A 570 27.23 -31.53 14.05
C PHE A 570 28.16 -31.52 12.84
N GLN A 571 27.64 -31.03 11.71
CA GLN A 571 28.42 -30.78 10.51
C GLN A 571 28.71 -29.28 10.40
N ARG A 572 29.97 -28.95 10.12
CA ARG A 572 30.39 -27.56 9.88
C ARG A 572 29.96 -27.10 8.50
N ILE A 573 29.38 -25.91 8.44
CA ILE A 573 29.03 -25.19 7.21
C ILE A 573 29.72 -23.82 7.27
N GLU A 574 30.24 -23.37 6.14
CA GLU A 574 30.73 -22.00 5.99
C GLU A 574 29.57 -21.10 5.53
N GLU A 575 29.35 -20.02 6.26
CA GLU A 575 28.32 -19.03 5.97
C GLU A 575 28.99 -17.79 5.36
N GLU A 576 28.57 -17.45 4.14
CA GLU A 576 28.99 -16.20 3.50
C GLU A 576 28.51 -15.00 4.33
N PRO A 577 29.34 -13.95 4.50
CA PRO A 577 28.92 -12.74 5.18
C PRO A 577 27.70 -12.13 4.50
N LEU A 578 26.68 -11.80 5.29
CA LEU A 578 25.53 -11.06 4.78
C LEU A 578 25.94 -9.66 4.31
N PRO A 579 25.39 -9.17 3.19
CA PRO A 579 25.64 -7.80 2.74
C PRO A 579 25.07 -6.78 3.74
N GLU A 580 25.45 -5.52 3.58
CA GLU A 580 24.77 -4.41 4.26
C GLU A 580 23.32 -4.29 3.78
N THR A 581 22.44 -3.80 4.65
CA THR A 581 20.99 -3.71 4.39
C THR A 581 20.57 -2.56 3.48
N ASP A 582 21.51 -1.73 3.06
CA ASP A 582 21.21 -0.65 2.12
C ASP A 582 21.05 -1.21 0.71
N ASP A 583 19.88 -0.99 0.13
CA ASP A 583 19.56 -1.37 -1.24
C ASP A 583 20.13 -0.39 -2.28
N GLY A 584 20.57 0.79 -1.84
CA GLY A 584 21.01 1.87 -2.73
C GLY A 584 19.89 2.42 -3.61
N ASP A 585 18.62 2.13 -3.29
CA ASP A 585 17.47 2.83 -3.86
C ASP A 585 17.42 4.24 -3.24
N PRO A 586 17.00 5.27 -4.01
CA PRO A 586 16.95 6.64 -3.50
C PRO A 586 15.96 6.77 -2.34
N THR A 587 16.25 7.71 -1.44
CA THR A 587 15.25 8.17 -0.46
C THR A 587 14.12 8.86 -1.23
N MET A 588 12.89 8.41 -0.99
CA MET A 588 11.68 8.91 -1.64
C MET A 588 10.74 9.41 -0.56
N GLU A 589 10.78 10.70 -0.26
CA GLU A 589 9.86 11.28 0.72
C GLU A 589 8.59 11.73 0.03
N SER A 590 7.48 11.53 0.72
CA SER A 590 6.18 12.01 0.28
C SER A 590 5.31 12.42 1.45
N LYS A 591 4.88 13.68 1.42
CA LYS A 591 3.97 14.25 2.43
C LYS A 591 2.71 13.40 2.65
N TYR A 592 2.25 12.71 1.62
CA TYR A 592 0.99 11.95 1.66
C TYR A 592 1.21 10.46 1.88
N PHE A 593 2.34 9.89 1.46
CA PHE A 593 2.53 8.43 1.41
C PHE A 593 3.55 7.89 2.42
N ASP A 594 4.22 8.75 3.19
CA ASP A 594 5.21 8.29 4.17
C ASP A 594 4.60 7.53 5.35
N SER A 595 3.33 7.81 5.67
CA SER A 595 2.57 7.09 6.69
C SER A 595 1.18 6.75 6.19
N ARG A 596 0.67 5.60 6.63
CA ARG A 596 -0.70 5.18 6.31
C ARG A 596 -1.75 6.15 6.85
N ILE A 597 -1.46 6.87 7.93
CA ILE A 597 -2.39 7.82 8.56
C ILE A 597 -2.52 9.05 7.66
N ASP A 598 -1.40 9.58 7.18
CA ASP A 598 -1.39 10.74 6.28
C ASP A 598 -2.06 10.40 4.95
N PHE A 599 -1.81 9.20 4.42
CA PHE A 599 -2.42 8.75 3.17
C PHE A 599 -3.93 8.58 3.31
N LEU A 600 -4.38 7.90 4.36
CA LEU A 600 -5.80 7.70 4.61
C LEU A 600 -6.51 9.03 4.83
N LYS A 601 -5.92 9.93 5.62
CA LYS A 601 -6.46 11.27 5.86
C LYS A 601 -6.54 12.07 4.56
N HIS A 602 -5.49 12.04 3.73
CA HIS A 602 -5.50 12.69 2.42
C HIS A 602 -6.63 12.16 1.53
N CYS A 603 -6.87 10.85 1.53
CA CYS A 603 -8.00 10.26 0.82
C CYS A 603 -9.35 10.72 1.38
N GLN A 604 -9.49 10.81 2.70
CA GLN A 604 -10.71 11.29 3.36
C GLN A 604 -10.99 12.76 3.03
N ASP A 605 -9.99 13.62 3.18
CA ASP A 605 -10.09 15.06 2.94
C ASP A 605 -10.43 15.40 1.47
N ASN A 606 -10.11 14.52 0.53
CA ASN A 606 -10.35 14.72 -0.92
C ASN A 606 -11.39 13.75 -1.52
N GLN A 607 -12.10 12.97 -0.71
CA GLN A 607 -13.11 12.00 -1.16
C GLN A 607 -12.58 10.94 -2.15
N TYR A 608 -11.33 10.50 -1.99
CA TYR A 608 -10.74 9.43 -2.79
C TYR A 608 -11.21 8.05 -2.29
N GLN A 609 -12.43 7.68 -2.69
CA GLN A 609 -13.11 6.45 -2.28
C GLN A 609 -12.85 5.27 -3.23
N PHE A 610 -12.92 4.04 -2.71
CA PHE A 610 -12.70 2.80 -3.45
C PHE A 610 -13.89 1.83 -3.36
N ASP A 611 -15.10 2.33 -3.09
CA ASP A 611 -16.29 1.52 -2.83
C ASP A 611 -16.99 1.04 -4.12
N THR A 612 -16.75 1.74 -5.22
CA THR A 612 -17.17 1.34 -6.58
C THR A 612 -16.00 1.41 -7.56
N LEU A 613 -16.06 0.65 -8.66
CA LEU A 613 -14.95 0.63 -9.63
C LEU A 613 -14.72 2.01 -10.25
N ARG A 614 -15.79 2.77 -10.52
CA ARG A 614 -15.69 4.15 -11.05
C ARG A 614 -14.91 5.06 -10.10
N ARG A 615 -15.18 4.96 -8.79
CA ARG A 615 -14.50 5.75 -7.77
C ARG A 615 -13.07 5.27 -7.61
N ALA A 616 -12.83 3.96 -7.58
CA ALA A 616 -11.47 3.41 -7.51
C ALA A 616 -10.58 3.87 -8.69
N LYS A 617 -11.12 3.91 -9.92
CA LYS A 617 -10.42 4.47 -11.09
C LYS A 617 -10.11 5.97 -10.92
N HIS A 618 -11.10 6.77 -10.54
CA HIS A 618 -10.93 8.22 -10.34
C HIS A 618 -9.98 8.53 -9.19
N SER A 619 -10.15 7.89 -8.04
CA SER A 619 -9.25 7.98 -6.89
C SER A 619 -7.82 7.58 -7.27
N THR A 620 -7.65 6.52 -8.05
CA THR A 620 -6.31 6.11 -8.53
C THR A 620 -5.70 7.15 -9.46
N MET A 621 -6.47 7.71 -10.38
CA MET A 621 -6.03 8.83 -11.21
C MET A 621 -5.55 10.01 -10.36
N MET A 622 -6.31 10.38 -9.33
CA MET A 622 -5.94 11.49 -8.44
C MET A 622 -4.70 11.15 -7.60
N ILE A 623 -4.57 9.91 -7.11
CA ILE A 623 -3.38 9.40 -6.41
C ILE A 623 -2.14 9.47 -7.31
N LEU A 624 -2.24 9.00 -8.55
CA LEU A 624 -1.15 9.05 -9.52
C LEU A 624 -0.76 10.49 -9.84
N TYR A 625 -1.73 11.40 -9.99
CA TYR A 625 -1.46 12.83 -10.14
C TYR A 625 -0.60 13.35 -8.98
N HIS A 626 -0.97 13.07 -7.72
CA HIS A 626 -0.18 13.50 -6.55
C HIS A 626 1.22 12.86 -6.52
N LEU A 627 1.35 11.60 -6.89
CA LEU A 627 2.64 10.92 -6.94
C LEU A 627 3.57 11.56 -7.98
N HIS A 628 3.09 11.82 -9.19
CA HIS A 628 3.85 12.48 -10.26
C HIS A 628 4.17 13.95 -9.97
N ASP A 629 3.33 14.63 -9.20
CA ASP A 629 3.47 16.06 -8.90
C ASP A 629 4.19 16.36 -7.57
N SER A 630 4.55 15.32 -6.81
CA SER A 630 5.15 15.47 -5.46
C SER A 630 6.68 15.42 -5.45
N ALA A 631 7.32 14.85 -6.47
CA ALA A 631 8.75 14.59 -6.49
C ALA A 631 9.47 15.25 -7.67
N CYS A 632 10.69 15.74 -7.44
CA CYS A 632 11.53 16.34 -8.47
C CYS A 632 11.97 15.28 -9.49
N SER A 633 11.79 15.55 -10.78
CA SER A 633 12.24 14.66 -11.85
C SER A 633 13.77 14.52 -11.92
N ALA A 634 14.53 15.46 -11.35
CA ALA A 634 16.01 15.42 -11.35
C ALA A 634 16.59 14.77 -10.08
N CYS A 635 16.12 15.15 -8.89
CA CYS A 635 16.69 14.67 -7.62
C CYS A 635 15.80 13.69 -6.84
N HIS A 636 14.56 13.46 -7.30
CA HIS A 636 13.56 12.57 -6.67
C HIS A 636 13.15 12.93 -5.24
N GLN A 637 13.59 14.08 -4.72
CA GLN A 637 13.16 14.58 -3.42
C GLN A 637 11.77 15.23 -3.50
N ALA A 638 11.07 15.21 -2.36
CA ALA A 638 9.81 15.92 -2.18
C ALA A 638 9.96 17.41 -2.50
N MET A 639 8.96 17.97 -3.19
CA MET A 639 8.97 19.37 -3.60
C MET A 639 7.88 20.19 -2.90
N ASP A 640 8.21 21.42 -2.54
CA ASP A 640 7.19 22.44 -2.26
C ASP A 640 6.64 22.95 -3.60
N GLN A 641 5.39 22.61 -3.89
CA GLN A 641 4.75 22.96 -5.15
C GLN A 641 4.70 24.47 -5.41
N ARG A 642 4.78 25.30 -4.35
CA ARG A 642 4.83 26.77 -4.49
C ARG A 642 6.06 27.27 -5.22
N PHE A 643 7.14 26.50 -5.24
CA PHE A 643 8.39 26.87 -5.90
C PHE A 643 8.78 25.87 -6.99
N ALA A 644 7.87 24.97 -7.39
CA ALA A 644 8.12 23.97 -8.41
C ALA A 644 8.13 24.59 -9.81
N TRP A 645 9.07 24.12 -10.63
CA TRP A 645 9.26 24.47 -12.03
C TRP A 645 8.73 23.35 -12.90
N ARG A 646 7.75 23.63 -13.76
CA ARG A 646 7.05 22.62 -14.56
C ARG A 646 7.29 22.80 -16.05
N CYS A 647 7.38 21.69 -16.77
CA CYS A 647 7.30 21.69 -18.22
C CYS A 647 5.83 21.63 -18.66
N LEU A 648 5.37 22.60 -19.46
CA LEU A 648 4.01 22.60 -20.02
C LEU A 648 3.83 21.67 -21.23
N VAL A 649 4.92 21.10 -21.72
CA VAL A 649 4.93 20.21 -22.89
C VAL A 649 5.02 18.74 -22.46
N CYS A 650 5.91 18.42 -21.53
CA CYS A 650 6.11 17.07 -21.01
C CYS A 650 5.37 16.88 -19.69
N ALA A 651 4.32 16.06 -19.71
CA ALA A 651 3.55 15.72 -18.51
C ALA A 651 4.47 15.13 -17.42
N GLY A 652 4.25 15.55 -16.16
CA GLY A 652 4.98 15.09 -14.98
C GLY A 652 6.45 15.51 -14.87
N CYS A 653 6.96 16.32 -15.80
CA CYS A 653 8.30 16.88 -15.71
C CYS A 653 8.29 18.11 -14.79
N ASN A 654 8.61 17.88 -13.52
CA ASN A 654 8.57 18.86 -12.44
C ASN A 654 9.93 18.93 -11.75
N PHE A 655 10.46 20.12 -11.52
CA PHE A 655 11.79 20.33 -10.96
C PHE A 655 11.70 21.22 -9.72
N CYS A 656 12.48 20.88 -8.68
CA CYS A 656 12.54 21.69 -7.48
C CYS A 656 13.36 22.96 -7.73
N ASP A 657 13.09 24.00 -6.95
CA ASP A 657 13.76 25.29 -7.08
C ASP A 657 15.29 25.18 -6.93
N SER A 658 15.77 24.26 -6.08
CA SER A 658 17.20 24.00 -5.89
C SER A 658 17.86 23.46 -7.17
N CYS A 659 17.28 22.42 -7.78
CA CYS A 659 17.79 21.87 -9.04
C CYS A 659 17.73 22.93 -10.15
N TYR A 660 16.63 23.69 -10.25
CA TYR A 660 16.50 24.73 -11.25
C TYR A 660 17.55 25.84 -11.06
N LYS A 661 17.85 26.26 -9.83
CA LYS A 661 18.92 27.23 -9.55
C LYS A 661 20.30 26.70 -9.92
N GLN A 662 20.53 25.39 -9.84
CA GLN A 662 21.81 24.77 -10.14
C GLN A 662 22.05 24.64 -11.66
N ASP A 663 21.08 24.10 -12.38
CA ASP A 663 21.26 23.69 -13.79
C ASP A 663 20.42 24.52 -14.78
N GLY A 664 19.45 25.31 -14.30
CA GLY A 664 18.62 26.21 -15.09
C GLY A 664 17.81 25.48 -16.17
N GLU A 665 17.75 26.09 -17.35
CA GLU A 665 17.08 25.51 -18.53
C GLU A 665 17.77 24.25 -19.07
N LYS A 666 18.95 23.86 -18.56
CA LYS A 666 19.61 22.60 -18.99
C LYS A 666 18.98 21.35 -18.40
N LEU A 667 18.17 21.49 -17.35
CA LEU A 667 17.45 20.36 -16.72
C LEU A 667 16.50 19.66 -17.68
N HIS A 668 15.95 20.38 -18.65
CA HIS A 668 14.93 19.86 -19.54
C HIS A 668 14.93 20.61 -20.87
N ILE A 669 14.66 19.90 -21.96
CA ILE A 669 14.72 20.44 -23.32
C ILE A 669 13.67 21.52 -23.60
N HIS A 670 12.56 21.53 -22.87
CA HIS A 670 11.49 22.52 -23.01
C HIS A 670 11.56 23.57 -21.90
N LYS A 671 11.07 24.76 -22.21
CA LYS A 671 11.01 25.89 -21.26
C LYS A 671 10.20 25.52 -20.02
N LEU A 672 10.82 25.69 -18.86
CA LEU A 672 10.20 25.49 -17.56
C LEU A 672 9.52 26.79 -17.10
N LYS A 673 8.33 26.66 -16.50
CA LYS A 673 7.63 27.77 -15.85
C LYS A 673 7.48 27.48 -14.37
N GLN A 674 7.67 28.51 -13.54
CA GLN A 674 7.39 28.41 -12.12
C GLN A 674 5.89 28.49 -11.87
N THR A 675 5.39 27.67 -10.96
CA THR A 675 3.97 27.68 -10.58
C THR A 675 3.66 28.99 -9.83
N GLU A 676 3.11 29.99 -10.50
CA GLU A 676 2.47 31.12 -9.81
C GLU A 676 1.21 30.60 -9.11
N GLN A 677 0.83 31.18 -7.96
CA GLN A 677 -0.41 30.82 -7.25
C GLN A 677 -1.60 30.97 -8.20
N GLN A 678 -2.00 29.89 -8.87
CA GLN A 678 -3.31 29.81 -9.48
C GLN A 678 -4.31 29.74 -8.33
N VAL A 679 -4.94 30.88 -8.05
CA VAL A 679 -6.33 30.90 -7.62
C VAL A 679 -7.04 29.95 -8.60
N LEU A 680 -7.66 28.88 -8.08
CA LEU A 680 -8.43 27.91 -8.86
C LEU A 680 -9.17 28.66 -9.98
N PRO A 681 -8.88 28.36 -11.25
CA PRO A 681 -9.76 28.80 -12.32
C PRO A 681 -11.18 28.35 -12.00
N ASN A 682 -12.13 29.25 -12.16
CA ASN A 682 -13.55 28.91 -12.15
C ASN A 682 -13.86 28.03 -13.36
N TYR A 683 -13.44 26.76 -13.34
CA TYR A 683 -14.31 25.73 -13.89
C TYR A 683 -15.60 25.87 -13.10
N THR A 684 -16.73 26.01 -13.79
CA THR A 684 -18.06 25.99 -13.17
C THR A 684 -18.31 24.61 -12.55
N LEU A 685 -17.63 24.33 -11.43
CA LEU A 685 -18.01 23.36 -10.43
C LEU A 685 -19.18 24.00 -9.70
N GLN A 686 -20.36 23.93 -10.33
CA GLN A 686 -21.57 24.40 -9.69
C GLN A 686 -22.02 23.33 -8.70
N ASP A 687 -22.13 23.73 -7.43
CA ASP A 687 -23.01 23.03 -6.50
C ASP A 687 -24.42 23.08 -7.08
N TYR A 688 -25.04 21.91 -7.19
CA TYR A 688 -26.39 21.77 -7.72
C TYR A 688 -27.38 22.40 -6.73
N HIS A 689 -27.62 23.70 -6.87
CA HIS A 689 -28.72 24.41 -6.23
C HIS A 689 -29.77 24.77 -7.27
N ASN A 690 -30.71 23.84 -7.47
CA ASN A 690 -32.15 24.10 -7.46
C ASN A 690 -32.91 22.81 -7.15
#